data_AF-A0A0S3UN61-F1
#
_entry.id   AF-A0A0S3UN61-F1
#
_cell.length_a   1.000
_cell.length_b   1.000
_cell.length_c   1.000
_cell.angle_alpha   90.00
_cell.angle_beta   90.00
_cell.angle_gamma   90.00
#
_symmetry.space_group_name_H-M   'P 1'
#
loop_
_entity.id
_entity.type
_entity.pdbx_description
1 polymer ?
#
loop_
_entity_poly.entity_id
_entity_poly.type
_entity_poly.pdbx_seq_one_letter_code
_entity_poly.pdbx_strand_id
1 'polypeptide(L)'
;MSKKKNTTVTKISKAAEPVVVNQIVVKAPTRKVYDVGDWRNALRSADSGRVKSLYDLFEDVLIDGVLADAVSKRIDAVLNSELTFLDKDGKEVKEIADIMDTTDWEELLRQIMNERIYGRSGVEFICTPDSFRVEPIPAKHINLHNKCIVINDSDEKGVPYEGDTSLLILGHERNYGLLLKATPFAIYKRGGFGDWSQWIELFGMPQRIGKYNTYDPESRKLLEQALEQAGSASYVVIPREAEVETKEAGSGSGTSYNEFRQSCNEEMLITILGQTLTTVQGENGARSLGEVHKEVEEGKNKSDMRFVQRVLNNHVLPLLEARGYPVNGGKFIFPKAAEQLTVSDIVQLSDIMPIPQSYLHEKYSIPVPENGEPIARRQAAAFEPVNIDEGEGTAAVQNIDGGAVPTNSTQARQRAEASFFRRLRDFFVAAPTIMGANSKLPCPTATLSDDTLDNRLIKRVANGDAAYFDAELFKFISNDLLNAIHKVFKRPLKNADYVYDNLDPAFVTAMEQNLFHFSAAKTLAEVQKLNQLYRKSKSFEEFTAEAQKLCGKFNKVWQRTEYETANLTAEAAANYQRLKAKSGKFPYWQYVTAGDEKVREEHKKLDGVTLMHNDPLWDKIYPPNGWKCRCHVVPRMKHEVSKEMVNTSKNIVEEYMGSDEWAKIKATHFDRGGSRTDIFHSNNMYIRKFAQMAAKLMSKVTPADWGLNHSYKQLIRNAKEEVKEYKGTPVDFWNKHKVRGKESEDVLPVTDYNGRTWQMSKDSFDTHTSNKKKKRGFRTKYLDVIEEVFQNPDEVWLNSDASEPDVKDNYLNQYFYIKYYKGVAIVCVAKLQNDRMNFLSWYELYVSDKRKGLLIYRK
;
A
#
# COMPACT_ATOMS: atom_id res chain seq x y z
N MET A 1 72.48 -57.24 35.76
CA MET A 1 73.12 -55.98 36.21
C MET A 1 72.46 -54.80 35.49
N SER A 2 71.88 -53.90 36.28
CA SER A 2 71.45 -52.52 36.02
C SER A 2 70.82 -52.13 34.66
N LYS A 3 69.52 -51.77 34.68
CA LYS A 3 69.05 -50.46 34.18
C LYS A 3 67.55 -50.21 34.41
N LYS A 4 67.31 -49.02 35.00
CA LYS A 4 66.18 -48.09 34.82
C LYS A 4 64.77 -48.62 35.14
N LYS A 5 64.34 -48.40 36.39
CA LYS A 5 62.93 -48.29 36.77
C LYS A 5 62.54 -46.82 36.85
N ASN A 6 61.58 -46.41 36.03
CA ASN A 6 60.90 -45.12 36.12
C ASN A 6 60.06 -45.10 37.41
N THR A 7 60.47 -44.26 38.37
CA THR A 7 59.69 -44.02 39.59
C THR A 7 58.82 -42.79 39.38
N THR A 8 57.51 -43.03 39.33
CA THR A 8 56.44 -42.04 39.26
C THR A 8 56.44 -41.20 40.55
N VAL A 9 56.57 -39.87 40.44
CA VAL A 9 56.33 -38.94 41.55
C VAL A 9 55.13 -38.07 41.19
N THR A 10 54.06 -38.33 41.93
CA THR A 10 52.76 -37.64 41.94
C THR A 10 52.94 -36.16 42.27
N LYS A 11 52.64 -35.25 41.34
CA LYS A 11 52.37 -33.84 41.68
C LYS A 11 50.88 -33.72 42.01
N ILE A 12 50.59 -33.76 43.31
CA ILE A 12 49.29 -33.36 43.86
C ILE A 12 49.18 -31.86 43.63
N SER A 13 48.32 -31.45 42.67
CA SER A 13 47.90 -30.06 42.56
C SER A 13 47.07 -29.71 43.79
N LYS A 14 47.51 -28.72 44.56
CA LYS A 14 46.74 -28.13 45.67
C LYS A 14 45.31 -27.88 45.20
N ALA A 15 44.34 -28.51 45.87
CA ALA A 15 42.94 -28.15 45.75
C ALA A 15 42.80 -26.64 46.01
N ALA A 16 42.06 -25.95 45.14
CA ALA A 16 41.72 -24.55 45.33
C ALA A 16 41.05 -24.40 46.71
N GLU A 17 41.54 -23.46 47.53
CA GLU A 17 40.94 -23.17 48.83
C GLU A 17 39.45 -22.84 48.64
N PRO A 18 38.55 -23.39 49.48
CA PRO A 18 37.13 -23.09 49.38
C PRO A 18 36.92 -21.59 49.56
N VAL A 19 36.31 -20.95 48.58
CA VAL A 19 35.96 -19.52 48.64
C VAL A 19 34.98 -19.33 49.80
N VAL A 20 35.48 -18.80 50.91
CA VAL A 20 34.63 -18.42 52.05
C VAL A 20 33.99 -17.08 51.74
N VAL A 21 32.71 -17.11 51.34
CA VAL A 21 31.90 -15.90 51.13
C VAL A 21 31.52 -15.33 52.50
N ASN A 22 32.32 -14.38 53.00
CA ASN A 22 32.12 -13.79 54.33
C ASN A 22 30.95 -12.79 54.41
N GLN A 23 30.46 -12.28 53.28
CA GLN A 23 29.38 -11.29 53.27
C GLN A 23 28.69 -11.23 51.90
N ILE A 24 27.36 -11.38 51.88
CA ILE A 24 26.52 -11.12 50.71
C ILE A 24 25.89 -9.74 50.90
N VAL A 25 26.24 -8.77 50.07
CA VAL A 25 25.67 -7.42 50.10
C VAL A 25 24.73 -7.25 48.90
N VAL A 26 23.43 -7.40 49.13
CA VAL A 26 22.39 -7.13 48.12
C VAL A 26 22.21 -5.61 48.04
N LYS A 27 22.55 -5.00 46.90
CA LYS A 27 22.34 -3.56 46.64
C LYS A 27 21.14 -3.37 45.71
N ALA A 28 20.30 -2.40 46.00
CA ALA A 28 19.20 -2.03 45.11
C ALA A 28 19.74 -1.43 43.80
N PRO A 29 19.12 -1.72 42.65
CA PRO A 29 19.51 -1.12 41.37
C PRO A 29 19.30 0.39 41.41
N THR A 30 20.33 1.16 41.05
CA THR A 30 20.25 2.62 40.99
C THR A 30 19.50 3.07 39.75
N ARG A 31 18.27 3.56 39.93
CA ARG A 31 17.47 4.14 38.84
C ARG A 31 17.72 5.65 38.78
N LYS A 32 18.32 6.12 37.70
CA LYS A 32 18.53 7.55 37.41
C LYS A 32 17.97 7.88 36.03
N VAL A 33 17.59 9.13 35.79
CA VAL A 33 17.21 9.58 34.44
C VAL A 33 18.48 9.65 33.59
N TYR A 34 18.48 8.96 32.46
CA TYR A 34 19.61 8.92 31.53
C TYR A 34 19.38 9.87 30.35
N ASP A 35 20.45 10.52 29.89
CA ASP A 35 20.46 11.31 28.67
C ASP A 35 21.45 10.76 27.60
N VAL A 36 21.51 11.41 26.44
CA VAL A 36 22.42 11.02 25.34
C VAL A 36 23.89 11.18 25.72
N GLY A 37 24.19 12.14 26.60
CA GLY A 37 25.53 12.32 27.16
C GLY A 37 25.93 11.13 28.02
N ASP A 38 25.05 10.67 28.91
CA ASP A 38 25.23 9.44 29.69
C ASP A 38 25.46 8.23 28.77
N TRP A 39 24.65 8.06 27.72
CA TRP A 39 24.83 6.98 26.75
C TRP A 39 26.21 7.02 26.08
N ARG A 40 26.65 8.20 25.60
CA ARG A 40 27.99 8.37 25.00
C ARG A 40 29.11 8.12 26.02
N ASN A 41 28.93 8.54 27.26
CA ASN A 41 29.88 8.30 28.34
C ASN A 41 29.98 6.82 28.68
N ALA A 42 28.84 6.15 28.80
CA ALA A 42 28.74 4.71 29.06
C ALA A 42 29.38 3.90 27.94
N LEU A 43 29.15 4.26 26.67
CA LEU A 43 29.81 3.63 25.52
C LEU A 43 31.33 3.83 25.56
N ARG A 44 31.80 5.06 25.79
CA ARG A 44 33.25 5.32 25.93
C ARG A 44 33.88 4.54 27.07
N SER A 45 33.18 4.40 28.20
CA SER A 45 33.62 3.58 29.32
C SER A 45 33.68 2.10 28.92
N ALA A 46 32.66 1.62 28.22
CA ALA A 46 32.59 0.24 27.75
C ALA A 46 33.70 -0.08 26.73
N ASP A 47 34.06 0.87 25.86
CA ASP A 47 35.19 0.75 24.93
C ASP A 47 36.55 0.62 25.65
N SER A 48 36.63 1.14 26.88
CA SER A 48 37.77 0.98 27.79
C SER A 48 37.72 -0.30 28.63
N GLY A 49 36.76 -1.20 28.38
CA GLY A 49 36.57 -2.47 29.09
C GLY A 49 35.67 -2.40 30.33
N ARG A 50 35.24 -1.19 30.75
CA ARG A 50 34.36 -0.98 31.91
C ARG A 50 32.91 -0.85 31.46
N VAL A 51 32.22 -1.98 31.43
CA VAL A 51 30.92 -2.10 30.75
C VAL A 51 29.70 -1.89 31.63
N LYS A 52 29.85 -1.88 32.96
CA LYS A 52 28.78 -1.73 33.93
C LYS A 52 27.76 -0.64 33.55
N SER A 53 28.24 0.59 33.38
CA SER A 53 27.35 1.74 33.11
C SER A 53 26.54 1.61 31.83
N LEU A 54 27.04 0.86 30.84
CA LEU A 54 26.31 0.62 29.59
C LEU A 54 25.22 -0.44 29.79
N TYR A 55 25.49 -1.50 30.54
CA TYR A 55 24.51 -2.55 30.81
C TYR A 55 23.44 -2.10 31.83
N ASP A 56 23.80 -1.28 32.82
CA ASP A 56 22.83 -0.63 33.71
C ASP A 56 21.90 0.30 32.91
N LEU A 57 22.43 0.99 31.89
CA LEU A 57 21.63 1.79 30.95
C LEU A 57 20.70 0.91 30.10
N PHE A 58 21.18 -0.24 29.62
CA PHE A 58 20.34 -1.20 28.88
C PHE A 58 19.18 -1.73 29.72
N GLU A 59 19.42 -2.09 30.98
CA GLU A 59 18.39 -2.48 31.93
C GLU A 59 17.35 -1.35 32.13
N ASP A 60 17.77 -0.08 32.19
CA ASP A 60 16.85 1.05 32.33
C ASP A 60 16.03 1.34 31.06
N VAL A 61 16.64 1.30 29.87
CA VAL A 61 15.88 1.60 28.63
C VAL A 61 14.90 0.50 28.25
N LEU A 62 15.11 -0.74 28.71
CA LEU A 62 14.15 -1.83 28.56
C LEU A 62 12.90 -1.69 29.44
N ILE A 63 12.81 -0.65 30.27
CA ILE A 63 11.54 -0.24 30.89
C ILE A 63 10.57 0.32 29.81
N ASP A 64 11.09 0.78 28.66
CA ASP A 64 10.24 1.19 27.54
C ASP A 64 9.51 -0.02 26.93
N GLY A 65 8.18 -0.02 27.07
CA GLY A 65 7.36 -1.16 26.65
C GLY A 65 7.48 -1.50 25.15
N VAL A 66 7.67 -0.52 24.26
CA VAL A 66 7.78 -0.80 22.82
C VAL A 66 9.10 -1.50 22.51
N LEU A 67 10.20 -1.05 23.14
CA LEU A 67 11.50 -1.68 22.98
C LEU A 67 11.52 -3.08 23.62
N ALA A 68 11.00 -3.22 24.83
CA ALA A 68 10.93 -4.49 25.55
C ALA A 68 10.12 -5.53 24.76
N ASP A 69 8.93 -5.18 24.29
CA ASP A 69 8.07 -6.07 23.52
C ASP A 69 8.72 -6.48 22.20
N ALA A 70 9.41 -5.56 21.52
CA ALA A 70 10.14 -5.86 20.29
C ALA A 70 11.27 -6.87 20.52
N VAL A 71 12.00 -6.74 21.64
CA VAL A 71 13.06 -7.68 22.04
C VAL A 71 12.46 -9.05 22.37
N SER A 72 11.43 -9.09 23.23
CA SER A 72 10.75 -10.32 23.62
C SER A 72 10.22 -11.06 22.39
N LYS A 73 9.48 -10.36 21.52
CA LYS A 73 8.92 -10.94 20.29
C LYS A 73 9.98 -11.62 19.42
N ARG A 74 11.17 -11.03 19.30
CA ARG A 74 12.27 -11.58 18.52
C ARG A 74 12.91 -12.81 19.16
N ILE A 75 13.01 -12.83 20.49
CA ILE A 75 13.49 -13.99 21.24
C ILE A 75 12.47 -15.12 21.17
N ASP A 76 11.20 -14.81 21.45
CA ASP A 76 10.10 -15.77 21.49
C ASP A 76 9.86 -16.43 20.12
N ALA A 77 10.16 -15.74 19.02
CA ALA A 77 10.11 -16.34 17.69
C ALA A 77 11.06 -17.55 17.55
N VAL A 78 12.20 -17.54 18.24
CA VAL A 78 13.14 -18.67 18.25
C VAL A 78 12.74 -19.72 19.28
N LEU A 79 12.29 -19.30 20.47
CA LEU A 79 11.85 -20.22 21.52
C LEU A 79 10.63 -21.04 21.11
N ASN A 80 9.70 -20.44 20.37
CA ASN A 80 8.49 -21.10 19.85
C ASN A 80 8.75 -21.93 18.57
N SER A 81 9.98 -21.99 18.07
CA SER A 81 10.31 -22.76 16.88
C SER A 81 10.66 -24.20 17.23
N GLU A 82 10.14 -25.17 16.48
CA GLU A 82 10.49 -26.58 16.65
C GLU A 82 11.99 -26.78 16.40
N LEU A 83 12.70 -27.23 17.44
CA LEU A 83 14.10 -27.63 17.40
C LEU A 83 14.15 -29.15 17.59
N THR A 84 14.93 -29.85 16.78
CA THR A 84 15.12 -31.30 16.92
C THR A 84 16.61 -31.66 16.93
N PHE A 85 16.94 -32.75 17.62
CA PHE A 85 18.27 -33.33 17.61
C PHE A 85 18.23 -34.66 16.84
N LEU A 86 19.00 -34.74 15.76
CA LEU A 86 19.09 -35.93 14.92
C LEU A 86 20.44 -36.62 15.15
N ASP A 87 20.43 -37.93 15.36
CA ASP A 87 21.63 -38.75 15.42
C ASP A 87 22.30 -38.92 14.04
N LYS A 88 23.40 -39.68 14.00
CA LYS A 88 24.14 -40.02 12.77
C LYS A 88 23.28 -40.71 11.70
N ASP A 89 22.22 -41.41 12.12
CA ASP A 89 21.30 -42.18 11.28
C ASP A 89 20.03 -41.37 10.93
N GLY A 90 19.96 -40.11 11.38
CA GLY A 90 18.84 -39.19 11.14
C GLY A 90 17.62 -39.44 12.01
N LYS A 91 17.76 -40.18 13.12
CA LYS A 91 16.68 -40.46 14.08
C LYS A 91 16.76 -39.52 15.26
N GLU A 92 15.59 -39.20 15.83
CA GLU A 92 15.51 -38.42 17.06
C GLU A 92 15.93 -39.24 18.26
N VAL A 93 16.73 -38.62 19.13
CA VAL A 93 17.21 -39.23 20.37
C VAL A 93 16.31 -38.76 21.51
N LYS A 94 15.49 -39.68 22.04
CA LYS A 94 14.48 -39.38 23.07
C LYS A 94 15.06 -38.68 24.30
N GLU A 95 16.22 -39.12 24.78
CA GLU A 95 16.87 -38.54 25.97
C GLU A 95 17.24 -37.06 25.77
N ILE A 96 17.61 -36.67 24.56
CA ILE A 96 17.92 -35.27 24.23
C ILE A 96 16.63 -34.48 24.01
N ALA A 97 15.60 -35.09 23.41
CA ALA A 97 14.29 -34.47 23.27
C ALA A 97 13.68 -34.13 24.64
N ASP A 98 13.79 -35.05 25.61
CA ASP A 98 13.30 -34.83 26.98
C ASP A 98 14.04 -33.67 27.69
N ILE A 99 15.35 -33.49 27.43
CA ILE A 99 16.12 -32.33 27.93
C ILE A 99 15.68 -31.05 27.24
N MET A 100 15.43 -31.10 25.93
CA MET A 100 15.02 -29.94 25.14
C MET A 100 13.65 -29.39 25.55
N ASP A 101 12.79 -30.23 26.14
CA ASP A 101 11.46 -29.87 26.65
C ASP A 101 11.48 -29.35 28.11
N THR A 102 12.62 -28.81 28.56
CA THR A 102 12.78 -28.24 29.92
C THR A 102 12.90 -26.72 29.90
N THR A 103 12.52 -26.07 31.00
CA THR A 103 12.69 -24.61 31.17
C THR A 103 14.17 -24.19 31.14
N ASP A 104 15.07 -25.06 31.62
CA ASP A 104 16.51 -24.83 31.54
C ASP A 104 16.99 -24.79 30.08
N TRP A 105 16.44 -25.63 29.21
CA TRP A 105 16.76 -25.56 27.79
C TRP A 105 16.23 -24.28 27.13
N GLU A 106 15.01 -23.86 27.48
CA GLU A 106 14.47 -22.57 27.02
C GLU A 106 15.38 -21.41 27.45
N GLU A 107 15.84 -21.41 28.70
CA GLU A 107 16.75 -20.40 29.24
C GLU A 107 18.10 -20.40 28.50
N LEU A 108 18.64 -21.57 28.16
CA LEU A 108 19.83 -21.66 27.31
C LEU A 108 19.62 -20.98 25.95
N LEU A 109 18.50 -21.25 25.27
CA LEU A 109 18.18 -20.63 23.98
C LEU A 109 18.02 -19.11 24.12
N ARG A 110 17.38 -18.65 25.21
CA ARG A 110 17.23 -17.24 25.57
C ARG A 110 18.59 -16.57 25.76
N GLN A 111 19.51 -17.21 26.49
CA GLN A 111 20.87 -16.68 26.69
C GLN A 111 21.67 -16.66 25.38
N ILE A 112 21.54 -17.65 24.49
CA ILE A 112 22.17 -17.59 23.17
C ILE A 112 21.65 -16.38 22.39
N MET A 113 20.33 -16.15 22.39
CA MET A 113 19.72 -14.99 21.72
C MET A 113 20.13 -13.66 22.35
N ASN A 114 20.32 -13.61 23.67
CA ASN A 114 20.79 -12.43 24.39
C ASN A 114 22.16 -11.95 23.88
N GLU A 115 23.02 -12.80 23.32
CA GLU A 115 24.26 -12.34 22.68
C GLU A 115 23.98 -11.32 21.57
N ARG A 116 22.95 -11.53 20.74
CA ARG A 116 22.63 -10.58 19.67
C ARG A 116 22.03 -9.29 20.20
N ILE A 117 21.26 -9.38 21.28
CA ILE A 117 20.55 -8.24 21.89
C ILE A 117 21.52 -7.36 22.69
N TYR A 118 22.32 -7.98 23.56
CA TYR A 118 23.23 -7.34 24.51
C TYR A 118 24.68 -7.28 24.02
N GLY A 119 25.03 -7.95 22.92
CA GLY A 119 26.39 -8.07 22.38
C GLY A 119 27.26 -9.12 23.07
N ARG A 120 26.80 -9.62 24.22
CA ARG A 120 27.43 -10.67 25.01
C ARG A 120 26.40 -11.40 25.85
N SER A 121 26.69 -12.65 26.15
CA SER A 121 25.87 -13.48 27.02
C SER A 121 26.71 -14.59 27.63
N GLY A 122 26.27 -15.12 28.76
CA GLY A 122 26.97 -16.18 29.47
C GLY A 122 26.01 -17.08 30.21
N VAL A 123 26.33 -18.37 30.25
CA VAL A 123 25.55 -19.36 30.97
C VAL A 123 26.47 -20.44 31.55
N GLU A 124 26.19 -20.85 32.78
CA GLU A 124 26.85 -21.95 33.46
C GLU A 124 26.01 -23.22 33.37
N PHE A 125 26.64 -24.33 32.95
CA PHE A 125 26.02 -25.65 32.87
C PHE A 125 26.24 -26.42 34.17
N ILE A 126 25.15 -26.68 34.86
CA ILE A 126 25.10 -27.51 36.07
C ILE A 126 24.52 -28.86 35.68
N CYS A 127 25.32 -29.66 34.97
CA CYS A 127 24.92 -30.99 34.52
C CYS A 127 25.35 -32.05 35.54
N THR A 128 24.39 -32.84 36.02
CA THR A 128 24.64 -34.12 36.72
C THR A 128 24.18 -35.27 35.83
N PRO A 129 24.54 -36.53 36.13
CA PRO A 129 24.06 -37.68 35.35
C PRO A 129 22.53 -37.75 35.19
N ASP A 130 21.78 -37.19 36.15
CA ASP A 130 20.32 -37.25 36.21
C ASP A 130 19.63 -35.89 35.98
N SER A 131 20.36 -34.77 35.82
CA SER A 131 19.74 -33.45 35.66
C SER A 131 20.56 -32.51 34.76
N PHE A 132 19.85 -31.81 33.89
CA PHE A 132 20.39 -30.72 33.07
C PHE A 132 19.86 -29.40 33.62
N ARG A 133 20.75 -28.54 34.12
CA ARG A 133 20.42 -27.19 34.58
C ARG A 133 21.35 -26.15 34.02
N VAL A 134 20.83 -24.95 33.84
CA VAL A 134 21.63 -23.80 33.38
C VAL A 134 21.37 -22.58 34.26
N GLU A 135 22.44 -21.85 34.59
CA GLU A 135 22.36 -20.62 35.36
C GLU A 135 22.87 -19.45 34.51
N PRO A 136 22.06 -18.41 34.25
CA PRO A 136 22.47 -17.28 33.43
C PRO A 136 23.46 -16.38 34.18
N ILE A 137 24.49 -15.93 33.46
CA ILE A 137 25.51 -15.03 33.97
C ILE A 137 25.19 -13.62 33.47
N PRO A 138 24.91 -12.64 34.34
CA PRO A 138 24.48 -11.33 33.87
C PRO A 138 25.56 -10.65 33.04
N ALA A 139 25.17 -10.08 31.90
CA ALA A 139 26.09 -9.54 30.89
C ALA A 139 27.10 -8.52 31.44
N LYS A 140 26.72 -7.75 32.47
CA LYS A 140 27.60 -6.77 33.14
C LYS A 140 28.79 -7.38 33.87
N HIS A 141 28.71 -8.65 34.25
CA HIS A 141 29.80 -9.39 34.91
C HIS A 141 30.75 -10.05 33.91
N ILE A 142 30.41 -10.06 32.62
CA ILE A 142 31.22 -10.72 31.58
C ILE A 142 32.19 -9.72 30.97
N ASN A 143 33.48 -9.91 31.27
CA ASN A 143 34.57 -9.16 30.67
C ASN A 143 35.22 -9.95 29.54
N LEU A 144 34.86 -9.60 28.30
CA LEU A 144 35.40 -10.24 27.10
C LEU A 144 36.87 -9.88 26.80
N HIS A 145 37.37 -8.74 27.34
CA HIS A 145 38.74 -8.29 27.12
C HIS A 145 39.74 -9.07 27.98
N ASN A 146 39.44 -9.19 29.28
CA ASN A 146 40.26 -9.95 30.22
C ASN A 146 39.89 -11.45 30.28
N LYS A 147 38.83 -11.83 29.55
CA LYS A 147 38.27 -13.18 29.47
C LYS A 147 37.98 -13.80 30.84
N CYS A 148 37.35 -12.99 31.69
CA CYS A 148 36.98 -13.36 33.05
C CYS A 148 35.56 -12.90 33.40
N ILE A 149 34.96 -13.57 34.38
CA ILE A 149 33.70 -13.19 35.02
C ILE A 149 34.03 -12.45 36.31
N VAL A 150 33.66 -11.19 36.41
CA VAL A 150 33.93 -10.36 37.59
C VAL A 150 32.84 -10.58 38.65
N ILE A 151 33.24 -10.76 39.91
CA ILE A 151 32.29 -10.99 41.01
C ILE A 151 31.55 -9.69 41.32
N ASN A 152 32.30 -8.59 41.51
CA ASN A 152 31.69 -7.27 41.54
C ASN A 152 31.83 -6.62 40.16
N ASP A 153 30.77 -5.95 39.74
CA ASP A 153 30.67 -5.21 38.48
C ASP A 153 31.69 -4.07 38.29
N SER A 154 32.48 -3.78 39.32
CA SER A 154 33.50 -2.73 39.35
C SER A 154 34.92 -3.30 39.40
N ASP A 155 35.07 -4.63 39.51
CA ASP A 155 36.37 -5.28 39.58
C ASP A 155 37.03 -5.34 38.18
N GLU A 156 38.36 -5.20 38.13
CA GLU A 156 39.12 -5.34 36.88
C GLU A 156 39.53 -6.80 36.61
N LYS A 157 39.57 -7.63 37.66
CA LYS A 157 39.95 -9.04 37.61
C LYS A 157 38.82 -9.90 38.14
N GLY A 158 38.63 -11.06 37.53
CA GLY A 158 37.59 -12.00 37.88
C GLY A 158 38.05 -13.44 37.71
N VAL A 159 37.09 -14.36 37.74
CA VAL A 159 37.31 -15.78 37.50
C VAL A 159 37.52 -15.99 35.99
N PRO A 160 38.68 -16.48 35.53
CA PRO A 160 38.90 -16.77 34.11
C PRO A 160 37.94 -17.84 33.62
N TYR A 161 37.34 -17.65 32.45
CA TYR A 161 36.42 -18.64 31.85
C TYR A 161 37.03 -19.37 30.63
N GLU A 162 38.24 -19.00 30.20
CA GLU A 162 38.88 -19.67 29.06
C GLU A 162 39.21 -21.14 29.37
N GLY A 163 38.76 -22.02 28.48
CA GLY A 163 38.99 -23.46 28.61
C GLY A 163 38.09 -24.15 29.64
N ASP A 164 37.21 -23.40 30.32
CA ASP A 164 36.21 -24.00 31.20
C ASP A 164 35.09 -24.61 30.36
N THR A 165 34.86 -25.91 30.56
CA THR A 165 33.82 -26.67 29.86
C THR A 165 32.46 -26.57 30.53
N SER A 166 32.33 -25.96 31.72
CA SER A 166 31.03 -25.66 32.34
C SER A 166 30.45 -24.33 31.92
N LEU A 167 31.20 -23.47 31.24
CA LEU A 167 30.76 -22.13 30.89
C LEU A 167 30.61 -21.99 29.38
N LEU A 168 29.49 -21.41 28.94
CA LEU A 168 29.31 -20.92 27.57
C LEU A 168 29.24 -19.40 27.61
N ILE A 169 30.34 -18.76 27.22
CA ILE A 169 30.41 -17.31 27.06
C ILE A 169 30.41 -16.98 25.57
N LEU A 170 29.49 -16.11 25.16
CA LEU A 170 29.29 -15.68 23.78
C LEU A 170 29.48 -14.17 23.67
N GLY A 171 30.04 -13.72 22.55
CA GLY A 171 30.21 -12.32 22.22
C GLY A 171 31.61 -11.98 21.71
N HIS A 172 31.79 -10.74 21.27
CA HIS A 172 33.06 -10.21 20.76
C HIS A 172 33.40 -8.88 21.42
N GLU A 173 34.70 -8.60 21.58
CA GLU A 173 35.15 -7.30 22.07
C GLU A 173 34.59 -6.15 21.21
N ARG A 174 34.18 -5.07 21.88
CA ARG A 174 33.55 -3.88 21.27
C ARG A 174 32.28 -4.15 20.45
N ASN A 175 31.64 -5.30 20.64
CA ASN A 175 30.27 -5.54 20.22
C ASN A 175 29.34 -5.40 21.43
N TYR A 176 28.33 -4.54 21.31
CA TYR A 176 27.34 -4.25 22.38
C TYR A 176 25.90 -4.54 21.93
N GLY A 177 25.75 -5.29 20.83
CA GLY A 177 24.47 -5.81 20.38
C GLY A 177 23.53 -4.74 19.82
N LEU A 178 22.28 -5.13 19.67
CA LEU A 178 21.23 -4.29 19.08
C LEU A 178 20.73 -3.22 20.04
N LEU A 179 20.78 -3.46 21.35
CA LEU A 179 20.35 -2.47 22.33
C LEU A 179 21.17 -1.19 22.26
N LEU A 180 22.47 -1.27 21.96
CA LEU A 180 23.30 -0.07 21.77
C LEU A 180 22.69 0.88 20.73
N LYS A 181 22.16 0.33 19.63
CA LYS A 181 21.59 1.11 18.52
C LYS A 181 20.20 1.64 18.84
N ALA A 182 19.40 0.90 19.61
CA ALA A 182 18.05 1.30 20.00
C ALA A 182 18.02 2.29 21.17
N THR A 183 19.04 2.26 22.04
CA THR A 183 19.14 3.05 23.29
C THR A 183 18.93 4.55 23.10
N PRO A 184 19.54 5.23 22.10
CA PRO A 184 19.31 6.67 21.90
C PRO A 184 17.84 7.00 21.67
N PHE A 185 17.11 6.19 20.89
CA PHE A 185 15.71 6.42 20.57
C PHE A 185 14.80 6.22 21.79
N ALA A 186 15.11 5.25 22.66
CA ALA A 186 14.40 5.07 23.93
C ALA A 186 14.61 6.27 24.87
N ILE A 187 15.84 6.78 24.95
CA ILE A 187 16.18 7.98 25.72
C ILE A 187 15.40 9.19 25.18
N TYR A 188 15.47 9.42 23.86
CA TYR A 188 14.76 10.53 23.21
C TYR A 188 13.25 10.47 23.40
N LYS A 189 12.66 9.28 23.23
CA LYS A 189 11.23 9.06 23.43
C LYS A 189 10.82 9.37 24.87
N ARG A 190 11.51 8.80 25.85
CA ARG A 190 11.17 8.96 27.28
C ARG A 190 11.36 10.42 27.73
N GLY A 191 12.45 11.06 27.31
CA GLY A 191 12.68 12.49 27.56
C GLY A 191 11.61 13.37 26.90
N GLY A 192 11.37 13.17 25.61
CA GLY A 192 10.38 13.93 24.86
C GLY A 192 8.94 13.74 25.34
N PHE A 193 8.60 12.58 25.90
CA PHE A 193 7.30 12.36 26.54
C PHE A 193 7.16 13.16 27.85
N GLY A 194 8.25 13.28 28.61
CA GLY A 194 8.33 14.16 29.78
C GLY A 194 8.15 15.63 29.41
N ASP A 195 8.89 16.10 28.40
CA ASP A 195 8.78 17.47 27.87
C ASP A 195 7.38 17.75 27.34
N TRP A 196 6.78 16.79 26.64
CA TRP A 196 5.41 16.91 26.13
C TRP A 196 4.39 16.98 27.26
N SER A 197 4.55 16.17 28.31
CA SER A 197 3.71 16.23 29.51
C SER A 197 3.80 17.61 30.17
N GLN A 198 5.01 18.14 30.34
CA GLN A 198 5.23 19.49 30.89
C GLN A 198 4.61 20.57 29.99
N TRP A 199 4.70 20.42 28.67
CA TRP A 199 4.04 21.32 27.72
C TRP A 199 2.51 21.28 27.84
N ILE A 200 1.92 20.08 27.95
CA ILE A 200 0.48 19.92 28.18
C ILE A 200 0.07 20.55 29.52
N GLU A 201 0.87 20.40 30.57
CA GLU A 201 0.60 21.01 31.88
C GLU A 201 0.62 22.54 31.83
N LEU A 202 1.63 23.12 31.14
CA LEU A 202 1.81 24.57 31.05
C LEU A 202 0.82 25.24 30.07
N PHE A 203 0.50 24.59 28.95
CA PHE A 203 -0.25 25.20 27.83
C PHE A 203 -1.60 24.54 27.53
N GLY A 204 -1.85 23.34 28.05
CA GLY A 204 -3.12 22.62 27.87
C GLY A 204 -4.25 23.12 28.78
N MET A 205 -3.93 23.85 29.85
CA MET A 205 -4.90 24.50 30.73
C MET A 205 -4.83 26.03 30.60
N PRO A 206 -5.96 26.74 30.44
CA PRO A 206 -5.94 28.20 30.36
C PRO A 206 -5.49 28.83 31.69
N GLN A 207 -4.58 29.79 31.64
CA GLN A 207 -4.19 30.57 32.82
C GLN A 207 -5.36 31.44 33.31
N ARG A 208 -5.63 31.39 34.61
CA ARG A 208 -6.68 32.21 35.24
C ARG A 208 -6.07 33.47 35.83
N ILE A 209 -6.40 34.64 35.29
CA ILE A 209 -5.87 35.91 35.77
C ILE A 209 -6.95 36.64 36.57
N GLY A 210 -6.72 36.80 37.87
CA GLY A 210 -7.56 37.59 38.77
C GLY A 210 -7.01 39.00 38.91
N LYS A 211 -7.82 40.02 38.61
CA LYS A 211 -7.43 41.43 38.81
C LYS A 211 -8.12 42.02 40.03
N TYR A 212 -7.36 42.58 40.97
CA TYR A 212 -7.89 43.25 42.17
C TYR A 212 -7.49 44.72 42.24
N ASN A 213 -8.20 45.51 43.03
CA ASN A 213 -7.89 46.91 43.26
C ASN A 213 -6.82 47.04 44.37
N THR A 214 -5.72 47.75 44.13
CA THR A 214 -4.63 47.93 45.11
C THR A 214 -5.10 48.55 46.44
N TYR A 215 -6.18 49.33 46.42
CA TYR A 215 -6.75 49.97 47.61
C TYR A 215 -7.69 49.08 48.44
N ASP A 216 -7.94 47.83 48.02
CA ASP A 216 -8.81 46.88 48.74
C ASP A 216 -8.13 45.50 48.96
N PRO A 217 -7.39 45.34 50.08
CA PRO A 217 -6.66 44.11 50.40
C PRO A 217 -7.56 42.90 50.73
N GLU A 218 -8.81 43.12 51.13
CA GLU A 218 -9.74 42.02 51.47
C GLU A 218 -10.28 41.36 50.21
N SER A 219 -10.56 42.15 49.15
CA SER A 219 -10.90 41.61 47.83
C SER A 219 -9.79 40.72 47.25
N ARG A 220 -8.52 41.01 47.53
CA ARG A 220 -7.39 40.15 47.12
C ARG A 220 -7.48 38.76 47.74
N LYS A 221 -7.68 38.68 49.06
CA LYS A 221 -7.72 37.40 49.79
C LYS A 221 -8.91 36.54 49.37
N LEU A 222 -10.07 37.16 49.17
CA LEU A 222 -11.28 36.46 48.69
C LEU A 222 -11.07 35.93 47.26
N LEU A 223 -10.40 36.69 46.40
CA LEU A 223 -10.10 36.27 45.03
C LEU A 223 -9.07 35.12 45.00
N GLU A 224 -8.03 35.17 45.84
CA GLU A 224 -7.08 34.07 46.03
C GLU A 224 -7.80 32.79 46.48
N GLN A 225 -8.63 32.87 47.52
CA GLN A 225 -9.42 31.73 48.01
C GLN A 225 -10.39 31.17 46.96
N ALA A 226 -11.06 32.03 46.20
CA ALA A 226 -11.98 31.61 45.15
C ALA A 226 -11.25 30.88 44.00
N LEU A 227 -10.06 31.36 43.61
CA LEU A 227 -9.25 30.73 42.56
C LEU A 227 -8.65 29.39 43.00
N GLU A 228 -8.22 29.28 44.26
CA GLU A 228 -7.79 28.02 44.87
C GLU A 228 -8.91 26.99 44.92
N GLN A 229 -10.11 27.38 45.36
CA GLN A 229 -11.27 26.47 45.43
C GLN A 229 -11.81 26.08 44.05
N ALA A 230 -11.63 26.93 43.03
CA ALA A 230 -12.15 26.70 41.68
C ALA A 230 -11.37 25.66 40.85
N GLY A 231 -10.30 25.05 41.39
CA GLY A 231 -9.63 23.89 40.78
C GLY A 231 -8.12 24.04 40.57
N SER A 232 -7.52 23.03 39.93
CA SER A 232 -6.05 22.82 39.85
C SER A 232 -5.29 23.64 38.80
N ALA A 233 -5.99 24.41 37.95
CA ALA A 233 -5.33 25.22 36.93
C ALA A 233 -4.48 26.33 37.56
N SER A 234 -3.33 26.67 36.97
CA SER A 234 -2.51 27.78 37.47
C SER A 234 -3.28 29.12 37.46
N TYR A 235 -3.14 29.93 38.51
CA TYR A 235 -3.76 31.26 38.59
C TYR A 235 -2.75 32.32 39.01
N VAL A 236 -2.98 33.55 38.58
CA VAL A 236 -2.16 34.72 38.96
C VAL A 236 -3.10 35.83 39.40
N VAL A 237 -2.84 36.41 40.58
CA VAL A 237 -3.59 37.55 41.11
C VAL A 237 -2.73 38.80 41.00
N ILE A 238 -3.19 39.80 40.26
CA ILE A 238 -2.44 41.03 39.99
C ILE A 238 -3.26 42.29 40.29
N PRO A 239 -2.62 43.38 40.73
CA PRO A 239 -3.29 44.67 40.86
C PRO A 239 -3.65 45.22 39.48
N ARG A 240 -4.78 45.95 39.39
CA ARG A 240 -5.26 46.55 38.12
C ARG A 240 -4.25 47.50 37.47
N GLU A 241 -3.38 48.10 38.27
CA GLU A 241 -2.36 49.05 37.85
C GLU A 241 -1.08 48.37 37.31
N ALA A 242 -0.94 47.05 37.45
CA ALA A 242 0.18 46.28 36.91
C ALA A 242 -0.18 45.60 35.60
N GLU A 243 0.67 45.76 34.59
CA GLU A 243 0.61 45.00 33.35
C GLU A 243 1.57 43.79 33.44
N VAL A 244 1.05 42.61 33.11
CA VAL A 244 1.84 41.39 32.96
C VAL A 244 1.68 40.94 31.51
N GLU A 245 2.75 41.02 30.74
CA GLU A 245 2.80 40.47 29.39
C GLU A 245 3.13 38.98 29.45
N THR A 246 2.11 38.13 29.25
CA THR A 246 2.34 36.72 28.94
C THR A 246 2.57 36.62 27.43
N LYS A 247 3.80 36.38 27.00
CA LYS A 247 4.05 36.10 25.58
C LYS A 247 3.33 34.80 25.23
N GLU A 248 2.30 34.89 24.37
CA GLU A 248 1.66 33.70 23.82
C GLU A 248 2.75 32.82 23.20
N ALA A 249 2.91 31.60 23.71
CA ALA A 249 3.71 30.60 23.02
C ALA A 249 3.06 30.42 21.64
N GLY A 250 3.86 30.49 20.57
CA GLY A 250 3.35 30.45 19.20
C GLY A 250 2.38 29.29 18.97
N SER A 251 1.54 29.41 17.95
CA SER A 251 0.44 28.50 17.59
C SER A 251 0.85 27.07 17.18
N GLY A 252 1.96 26.54 17.69
CA GLY A 252 2.38 25.16 17.49
C GLY A 252 1.37 24.24 18.14
N SER A 253 0.57 23.55 17.31
CA SER A 253 -0.16 22.37 17.76
C SER A 253 0.86 21.39 18.31
N GLY A 254 0.66 20.84 19.51
CA GLY A 254 1.58 19.85 20.14
C GLY A 254 1.75 18.52 19.37
N THR A 255 1.39 18.49 18.08
CA THR A 255 1.52 17.38 17.13
C THR A 255 2.96 16.96 16.91
N SER A 256 3.92 17.90 16.91
CA SER A 256 5.34 17.60 16.69
C SER A 256 5.92 16.66 17.75
N TYR A 257 5.46 16.74 19.01
CA TYR A 257 5.89 15.82 20.08
C TYR A 257 5.40 14.39 19.81
N ASN A 258 4.17 14.23 19.33
CA ASN A 258 3.65 12.92 18.98
C ASN A 258 4.32 12.35 17.73
N GLU A 259 4.59 13.18 16.71
CA GLU A 259 5.38 12.79 15.53
C GLU A 259 6.78 12.32 15.93
N PHE A 260 7.47 13.06 16.81
CA PHE A 260 8.78 12.69 17.32
C PHE A 260 8.75 11.37 18.10
N ARG A 261 7.76 11.18 18.98
CA ARG A 261 7.52 9.91 19.69
C ARG A 261 7.32 8.75 18.71
N GLN A 262 6.49 8.95 17.69
CA GLN A 262 6.19 7.93 16.69
C GLN A 262 7.44 7.55 15.89
N SER A 263 8.22 8.52 15.43
CA SER A 263 9.50 8.26 14.74
C SER A 263 10.46 7.47 15.62
N CYS A 264 10.57 7.77 16.92
CA CYS A 264 11.39 6.99 17.84
C CYS A 264 10.92 5.53 17.97
N ASN A 265 9.61 5.29 18.06
CA ASN A 265 9.07 3.92 18.07
C ASN A 265 9.39 3.17 16.78
N GLU A 266 9.23 3.80 15.63
CA GLU A 266 9.50 3.21 14.32
C GLU A 266 10.98 2.82 14.18
N GLU A 267 11.91 3.70 14.53
CA GLU A 267 13.35 3.41 14.49
C GLU A 267 13.76 2.27 15.43
N MET A 268 13.18 2.20 16.63
CA MET A 268 13.42 1.08 17.56
C MET A 268 12.93 -0.25 16.97
N LEU A 269 11.72 -0.28 16.40
CA LEU A 269 11.14 -1.48 15.80
C LEU A 269 11.91 -1.93 14.56
N ILE A 270 12.33 -1.00 13.70
CA ILE A 270 13.19 -1.32 12.54
C ILE A 270 14.52 -1.87 13.01
N THR A 271 15.11 -1.33 14.08
CA THR A 271 16.39 -1.80 14.62
C THR A 271 16.29 -3.23 15.16
N ILE A 272 15.23 -3.54 15.90
CA ILE A 272 15.07 -4.86 16.53
C ILE A 272 14.43 -5.87 15.58
N LEU A 273 13.27 -5.59 15.00
CA LEU A 273 12.48 -6.52 14.18
C LEU A 273 12.72 -6.37 12.67
N GLY A 274 13.32 -5.27 12.22
CA GLY A 274 13.51 -4.97 10.79
C GLY A 274 12.30 -4.32 10.13
N GLN A 275 11.21 -4.11 10.86
CA GLN A 275 9.92 -3.65 10.34
C GLN A 275 9.09 -2.99 11.48
N THR A 276 8.03 -2.24 11.14
CA THR A 276 7.22 -1.48 12.13
C THR A 276 5.76 -1.95 12.29
N LEU A 277 5.14 -2.44 11.22
CA LEU A 277 3.68 -2.56 11.08
C LEU A 277 3.03 -3.73 11.83
N THR A 278 3.78 -4.75 12.26
CA THR A 278 3.23 -5.82 13.12
C THR A 278 3.14 -5.40 14.59
N THR A 279 3.65 -4.22 14.96
CA THR A 279 3.66 -3.72 16.35
C THR A 279 2.99 -2.35 16.50
N VAL A 280 3.06 -1.48 15.48
CA VAL A 280 2.36 -0.17 15.48
C VAL A 280 1.31 -0.18 14.36
N GLN A 281 0.05 -0.32 14.73
CA GLN A 281 -1.07 -0.32 13.79
C GLN A 281 -1.50 1.12 13.51
N GLY A 282 -1.25 1.62 12.30
CA GLY A 282 -1.93 2.82 11.81
C GLY A 282 -3.38 2.50 11.39
N GLU A 283 -4.25 3.51 11.34
CA GLU A 283 -5.68 3.40 10.97
C GLU A 283 -5.95 2.75 9.60
N ASN A 284 -4.90 2.43 8.81
CA ASN A 284 -4.96 1.91 7.45
C ASN A 284 -4.14 0.61 7.24
N GLY A 285 -4.21 -0.36 8.15
CA GLY A 285 -3.49 -1.63 8.03
C GLY A 285 -4.02 -2.58 6.94
N ALA A 286 -3.40 -2.59 5.74
CA ALA A 286 -3.72 -3.53 4.68
C ALA A 286 -3.03 -4.90 4.88
N ARG A 287 -3.77 -6.01 4.71
CA ARG A 287 -3.30 -7.42 4.88
C ARG A 287 -2.01 -7.74 4.10
N SER A 288 -1.86 -7.19 2.89
CA SER A 288 -0.67 -7.38 2.04
C SER A 288 0.58 -6.64 2.54
N LEU A 289 0.41 -5.57 3.32
CA LEU A 289 1.52 -4.87 3.98
C LEU A 289 1.94 -5.67 5.23
N GLY A 290 0.97 -6.22 5.96
CA GLY A 290 1.22 -7.19 7.02
C GLY A 290 2.03 -8.39 6.54
N GLU A 291 1.70 -8.95 5.36
CA GLU A 291 2.43 -10.09 4.77
C GLU A 291 3.90 -9.77 4.43
N VAL A 292 4.19 -8.61 3.83
CA VAL A 292 5.58 -8.21 3.52
C VAL A 292 6.38 -7.95 4.80
N HIS A 293 5.77 -7.29 5.78
CA HIS A 293 6.39 -7.05 7.07
C HIS A 293 6.65 -8.37 7.81
N LYS A 294 5.71 -9.31 7.72
CA LYS A 294 5.85 -10.67 8.24
C LYS A 294 6.99 -11.40 7.52
N GLU A 295 7.14 -11.29 6.21
CA GLU A 295 8.25 -11.91 5.47
C GLU A 295 9.62 -11.37 5.90
N VAL A 296 9.73 -10.06 6.13
CA VAL A 296 10.96 -9.43 6.66
C VAL A 296 11.25 -9.92 8.08
N GLU A 297 10.23 -9.96 8.93
CA GLU A 297 10.32 -10.46 10.31
C GLU A 297 10.72 -11.95 10.33
N GLU A 298 10.06 -12.80 9.53
CA GLU A 298 10.41 -14.21 9.35
C GLU A 298 11.83 -14.39 8.78
N GLY A 299 12.28 -13.49 7.91
CA GLY A 299 13.65 -13.44 7.42
C GLY A 299 14.68 -13.19 8.54
N LYS A 300 14.37 -12.30 9.50
CA LYS A 300 15.18 -12.09 10.71
C LYS A 300 15.14 -13.31 11.62
N ASN A 301 13.95 -13.85 11.91
CA ASN A 301 13.76 -15.03 12.74
C ASN A 301 14.53 -16.22 12.18
N LYS A 302 14.54 -16.41 10.86
CA LYS A 302 15.34 -17.44 10.18
C LYS A 302 16.85 -17.24 10.32
N SER A 303 17.32 -15.99 10.33
CA SER A 303 18.72 -15.66 10.61
C SER A 303 19.09 -15.96 12.06
N ASP A 304 18.18 -15.71 12.98
CA ASP A 304 18.34 -15.98 14.42
C ASP A 304 18.34 -17.49 14.71
N MET A 305 17.38 -18.25 14.19
CA MET A 305 17.37 -19.73 14.26
C MET A 305 18.66 -20.34 13.72
N ARG A 306 19.16 -19.88 12.57
CA ARG A 306 20.45 -20.35 12.01
C ARG A 306 21.63 -20.04 12.92
N PHE A 307 21.58 -18.92 13.64
CA PHE A 307 22.62 -18.56 14.59
C PHE A 307 22.57 -19.45 15.83
N VAL A 308 21.39 -19.62 16.43
CA VAL A 308 21.19 -20.53 17.56
C VAL A 308 21.63 -21.95 17.19
N GLN A 309 21.22 -22.45 16.02
CA GLN A 309 21.64 -23.76 15.54
C GLN A 309 23.17 -23.89 15.42
N ARG A 310 23.86 -22.86 14.95
CA ARG A 310 25.33 -22.86 14.86
C ARG A 310 25.97 -22.84 16.24
N VAL A 311 25.44 -22.06 17.17
CA VAL A 311 25.96 -22.02 18.54
C VAL A 311 25.76 -23.36 19.23
N LEU A 312 24.57 -23.95 19.11
CA LEU A 312 24.27 -25.27 19.66
C LEU A 312 25.22 -26.33 19.11
N ASN A 313 25.42 -26.40 17.79
CA ASN A 313 26.28 -27.42 17.19
C ASN A 313 27.78 -27.18 17.40
N ASN A 314 28.24 -25.93 17.40
CA ASN A 314 29.67 -25.62 17.49
C ASN A 314 30.17 -25.56 18.94
N HIS A 315 29.31 -25.20 19.89
CA HIS A 315 29.69 -24.99 21.28
C HIS A 315 28.98 -25.93 22.25
N VAL A 316 27.64 -26.03 22.20
CA VAL A 316 26.89 -26.83 23.18
C VAL A 316 27.03 -28.34 22.94
N LEU A 317 27.01 -28.78 21.69
CA LEU A 317 27.11 -30.19 21.33
C LEU A 317 28.43 -30.82 21.82
N PRO A 318 29.62 -30.23 21.60
CA PRO A 318 30.85 -30.73 22.22
C PRO A 318 30.81 -30.78 23.75
N LEU A 319 30.12 -29.83 24.40
CA LEU A 319 29.98 -29.80 25.87
C LEU A 319 29.09 -30.91 26.40
N LEU A 320 28.03 -31.27 25.67
CA LEU A 320 27.16 -32.40 25.98
C LEU A 320 27.87 -33.73 25.73
N GLU A 321 28.60 -33.84 24.63
CA GLU A 321 29.38 -35.04 24.28
C GLU A 321 30.44 -35.34 25.35
N ALA A 322 31.18 -34.32 25.79
CA ALA A 322 32.18 -34.44 26.85
C ALA A 322 31.60 -34.91 28.19
N ARG A 323 30.29 -34.72 28.41
CA ARG A 323 29.56 -35.11 29.63
C ARG A 323 28.87 -36.47 29.52
N GLY A 324 29.02 -37.16 28.39
CA GLY A 324 28.46 -38.50 28.18
C GLY A 324 27.00 -38.51 27.72
N TYR A 325 26.43 -37.36 27.33
CA TYR A 325 25.12 -37.34 26.70
C TYR A 325 25.17 -38.01 25.30
N PRO A 326 24.08 -38.66 24.86
CA PRO A 326 24.01 -39.44 23.61
C PRO A 326 23.92 -38.54 22.36
N VAL A 327 24.90 -37.65 22.16
CA VAL A 327 24.92 -36.66 21.07
C VAL A 327 25.97 -36.93 19.99
N ASN A 328 26.74 -38.03 20.13
CA ASN A 328 27.87 -38.30 19.24
C ASN A 328 27.43 -38.50 17.78
N GLY A 329 28.04 -37.74 16.88
CA GLY A 329 27.75 -37.76 15.43
C GLY A 329 26.38 -37.18 15.06
N GLY A 330 25.62 -36.66 16.02
CA GLY A 330 24.34 -36.00 15.78
C GLY A 330 24.47 -34.50 15.54
N LYS A 331 23.32 -33.82 15.40
CA LYS A 331 23.23 -32.36 15.21
C LYS A 331 21.86 -31.82 15.58
N PHE A 332 21.87 -30.60 16.12
CA PHE A 332 20.69 -29.77 16.30
C PHE A 332 20.27 -29.16 14.97
N ILE A 333 18.98 -29.25 14.63
CA ILE A 333 18.40 -28.67 13.43
C ILE A 333 17.06 -28.05 13.78
N PHE A 334 16.80 -26.84 13.28
CA PHE A 334 15.43 -26.36 13.14
C PHE A 334 14.87 -26.97 11.85
N PRO A 335 14.00 -28.00 11.91
CA PRO A 335 13.31 -28.48 10.73
C PRO A 335 12.69 -27.31 9.98
N LYS A 336 12.73 -27.37 8.64
CA LYS A 336 11.92 -26.43 7.87
C LYS A 336 10.48 -26.74 8.28
N ALA A 337 9.81 -25.79 8.94
CA ALA A 337 8.39 -25.87 9.20
C ALA A 337 7.74 -26.38 7.91
N ALA A 338 7.10 -27.56 8.00
CA ALA A 338 6.35 -28.06 6.88
C ALA A 338 5.36 -26.95 6.52
N GLU A 339 5.36 -26.50 5.26
CA GLU A 339 4.31 -25.59 4.81
C GLU A 339 2.99 -26.20 5.26
N GLN A 340 2.18 -25.44 6.01
CA GLN A 340 0.90 -25.94 6.48
C GLN A 340 0.06 -26.21 5.25
N LEU A 341 0.11 -27.46 4.77
CA LEU A 341 -0.67 -27.91 3.64
C LEU A 341 -2.13 -27.70 3.99
N THR A 342 -2.80 -26.87 3.20
CA THR A 342 -4.23 -26.64 3.33
C THR A 342 -4.98 -27.94 3.06
N VAL A 343 -6.24 -28.05 3.49
CA VAL A 343 -7.08 -29.21 3.17
C VAL A 343 -7.09 -29.49 1.66
N SER A 344 -7.08 -28.43 0.83
CA SER A 344 -6.94 -28.55 -0.63
C SER A 344 -5.62 -29.16 -1.08
N ASP A 345 -4.49 -28.76 -0.49
CA ASP A 345 -3.18 -29.30 -0.89
C ASP A 345 -3.04 -30.76 -0.49
N ILE A 346 -3.60 -31.18 0.65
CA ILE A 346 -3.59 -32.58 1.07
C ILE A 346 -4.49 -33.44 0.17
N VAL A 347 -5.63 -32.91 -0.29
CA VAL A 347 -6.48 -33.60 -1.27
C VAL A 347 -5.74 -33.77 -2.60
N GLN A 348 -5.09 -32.73 -3.11
CA GLN A 348 -4.28 -32.81 -4.33
C GLN A 348 -3.09 -33.79 -4.18
N LEU A 349 -2.46 -33.84 -3.00
CA LEU A 349 -1.38 -34.78 -2.72
C LEU A 349 -1.88 -36.23 -2.59
N SER A 350 -3.11 -36.44 -2.12
CA SER A 350 -3.70 -37.79 -2.02
C SER A 350 -3.91 -38.47 -3.37
N ASP A 351 -4.04 -37.69 -4.44
CA ASP A 351 -4.11 -38.19 -5.83
C ASP A 351 -2.74 -38.64 -6.36
N ILE A 352 -1.65 -38.17 -5.74
CA ILE A 352 -0.27 -38.40 -6.19
C ILE A 352 0.46 -39.42 -5.30
N MET A 353 0.09 -39.51 -4.01
CA MET A 353 0.66 -40.47 -3.07
C MET A 353 -0.37 -40.94 -2.03
N PRO A 354 -0.30 -42.21 -1.56
CA PRO A 354 -1.23 -42.72 -0.57
C PRO A 354 -1.02 -42.04 0.79
N ILE A 355 -2.04 -41.34 1.29
CA ILE A 355 -2.07 -40.69 2.60
C ILE A 355 -3.04 -41.47 3.52
N PRO A 356 -2.58 -41.99 4.68
CA PRO A 356 -3.46 -42.71 5.61
C PRO A 356 -4.59 -41.83 6.14
N GLN A 357 -5.81 -42.37 6.25
CA GLN A 357 -6.94 -41.62 6.82
C GLN A 357 -6.69 -41.22 8.28
N SER A 358 -5.98 -42.04 9.05
CA SER A 358 -5.58 -41.75 10.43
C SER A 358 -4.76 -40.45 10.55
N TYR A 359 -3.91 -40.16 9.56
CA TYR A 359 -3.11 -38.93 9.52
C TYR A 359 -4.00 -37.67 9.42
N LEU A 360 -5.11 -37.73 8.68
CA LEU A 360 -6.07 -36.62 8.60
C LEU A 360 -6.86 -36.42 9.90
N HIS A 361 -7.26 -37.52 10.55
CA HIS A 361 -7.94 -37.47 11.86
C HIS A 361 -7.03 -36.87 12.93
N GLU A 362 -5.75 -37.26 12.95
CA GLU A 362 -4.76 -36.75 13.91
C GLU A 362 -4.40 -35.29 13.63
N LYS A 363 -4.05 -34.94 12.39
CA LYS A 363 -3.62 -33.58 12.00
C LYS A 363 -4.68 -32.51 12.26
N TYR A 364 -5.95 -32.84 12.05
CA TYR A 364 -7.06 -31.90 12.24
C TYR A 364 -7.85 -32.14 13.52
N SER A 365 -7.39 -33.08 14.36
CA SER A 365 -8.09 -33.50 15.59
C SER A 365 -9.57 -33.84 15.35
N ILE A 366 -9.87 -34.45 14.20
CA ILE A 366 -11.22 -34.90 13.83
C ILE A 366 -11.40 -36.30 14.41
N PRO A 367 -12.38 -36.56 15.29
CA PRO A 367 -12.61 -37.90 15.83
C PRO A 367 -12.99 -38.88 14.71
N VAL A 368 -12.58 -40.14 14.86
CA VAL A 368 -13.03 -41.21 13.97
C VAL A 368 -14.51 -41.49 14.30
N PRO A 369 -15.44 -41.41 13.33
CA PRO A 369 -16.85 -41.63 13.62
C PRO A 369 -17.09 -43.05 14.12
N GLU A 370 -17.85 -43.18 15.20
CA GLU A 370 -18.24 -44.48 15.75
C GLU A 370 -19.37 -45.11 14.91
N ASN A 371 -19.52 -46.44 14.97
CA ASN A 371 -20.44 -47.21 14.12
C ASN A 371 -21.86 -46.62 14.09
N GLY A 372 -22.24 -46.08 12.92
CA GLY A 372 -23.58 -45.55 12.65
C GLY A 372 -23.73 -44.04 12.86
N GLU A 373 -22.67 -43.33 13.22
CA GLU A 373 -22.70 -41.88 13.36
C GLU A 373 -22.82 -41.20 11.98
N PRO A 374 -23.77 -40.26 11.78
CA PRO A 374 -23.99 -39.64 10.48
C PRO A 374 -22.77 -38.82 10.02
N ILE A 375 -22.20 -39.20 8.88
CA ILE A 375 -20.99 -38.60 8.31
C ILE A 375 -21.34 -37.42 7.41
N ALA A 376 -20.74 -36.25 7.65
CA ALA A 376 -20.86 -35.09 6.76
C ALA A 376 -20.10 -35.32 5.45
N ARG A 377 -20.81 -35.55 4.33
CA ARG A 377 -20.24 -35.64 2.97
C ARG A 377 -20.91 -34.65 2.01
N ARG A 378 -20.12 -34.04 1.12
CA ARG A 378 -20.61 -33.20 0.02
C ARG A 378 -21.03 -34.11 -1.14
N GLN A 379 -22.31 -34.09 -1.52
CA GLN A 379 -22.80 -34.85 -2.68
C GLN A 379 -22.20 -34.29 -3.98
N ALA A 380 -21.57 -35.16 -4.77
CA ALA A 380 -21.15 -34.84 -6.12
C ALA A 380 -22.38 -34.85 -7.05
N ALA A 381 -22.68 -33.72 -7.69
CA ALA A 381 -23.67 -33.66 -8.74
C ALA A 381 -23.09 -34.33 -10.01
N ALA A 382 -23.71 -35.42 -10.44
CA ALA A 382 -23.41 -36.06 -11.71
C ALA A 382 -23.81 -35.13 -12.87
N PHE A 383 -22.88 -34.90 -13.81
CA PHE A 383 -23.18 -34.26 -15.09
C PHE A 383 -23.81 -35.27 -16.03
N GLU A 384 -25.04 -35.02 -16.49
CA GLU A 384 -25.54 -35.62 -17.72
C GLU A 384 -25.06 -34.81 -18.94
N PRO A 385 -24.59 -35.46 -20.02
CA PRO A 385 -24.22 -34.77 -21.24
C PRO A 385 -25.47 -34.36 -22.02
N VAL A 386 -25.67 -33.05 -22.19
CA VAL A 386 -26.65 -32.52 -23.14
C VAL A 386 -26.05 -32.63 -24.54
N ASN A 387 -26.69 -33.47 -25.36
CA ASN A 387 -26.44 -33.60 -26.78
C ASN A 387 -27.07 -32.40 -27.51
N ILE A 388 -26.28 -31.62 -28.24
CA ILE A 388 -26.76 -30.53 -29.09
C ILE A 388 -26.23 -30.82 -30.50
N ASP A 389 -27.01 -31.59 -31.25
CA ASP A 389 -27.06 -31.47 -32.70
C ASP A 389 -28.47 -30.94 -33.05
N GLU A 390 -28.48 -30.00 -34.00
CA GLU A 390 -29.62 -29.35 -34.64
C GLU A 390 -30.33 -28.19 -33.89
N GLY A 391 -29.97 -26.98 -34.33
CA GLY A 391 -30.64 -25.72 -34.02
C GLY A 391 -29.89 -24.55 -34.65
N GLU A 392 -30.05 -24.36 -35.96
CA GLU A 392 -29.44 -23.28 -36.75
C GLU A 392 -29.67 -21.91 -36.11
N GLY A 393 -28.56 -21.17 -35.92
CA GLY A 393 -28.55 -19.80 -35.42
C GLY A 393 -27.15 -19.22 -35.48
N THR A 394 -26.75 -18.74 -36.66
CA THR A 394 -25.43 -18.19 -36.97
C THR A 394 -25.10 -16.94 -36.13
N ALA A 395 -24.46 -17.14 -34.98
CA ALA A 395 -23.83 -16.05 -34.23
C ALA A 395 -22.49 -15.66 -34.86
N ALA A 396 -22.56 -14.75 -35.85
CA ALA A 396 -21.39 -14.17 -36.52
C ALA A 396 -20.51 -13.38 -35.54
N VAL A 397 -19.26 -13.81 -35.39
CA VAL A 397 -18.20 -13.04 -34.71
C VAL A 397 -17.53 -12.14 -35.76
N GLN A 398 -17.79 -10.83 -35.72
CA GLN A 398 -17.06 -9.83 -36.51
C GLN A 398 -15.74 -9.45 -35.82
N ASN A 399 -14.64 -9.43 -36.57
CA ASN A 399 -13.35 -8.86 -36.14
C ASN A 399 -13.44 -7.32 -36.05
N ILE A 400 -12.66 -6.73 -35.12
CA ILE A 400 -12.77 -5.33 -34.68
C ILE A 400 -12.01 -4.33 -35.59
N ASP A 401 -11.23 -4.80 -36.55
CA ASP A 401 -10.54 -3.94 -37.53
C ASP A 401 -11.33 -4.01 -38.85
N GLY A 402 -12.07 -2.94 -39.22
CA GLY A 402 -13.07 -2.90 -40.29
C GLY A 402 -12.61 -3.18 -41.73
N GLY A 403 -11.98 -4.32 -42.00
CA GLY A 403 -11.74 -4.89 -43.32
C GLY A 403 -12.50 -6.21 -43.49
N ALA A 404 -13.27 -6.34 -44.57
CA ALA A 404 -13.96 -7.58 -44.90
C ALA A 404 -12.95 -8.65 -45.32
N VAL A 405 -12.96 -9.80 -44.64
CA VAL A 405 -12.29 -11.03 -45.10
C VAL A 405 -13.28 -12.19 -44.96
N PRO A 406 -13.49 -13.03 -46.00
CA PRO A 406 -14.45 -14.12 -45.94
C PRO A 406 -14.01 -15.17 -44.90
N THR A 407 -14.91 -15.49 -43.97
CA THR A 407 -14.70 -16.46 -42.90
C THR A 407 -15.02 -17.85 -43.39
N ASN A 408 -14.01 -18.70 -43.63
CA ASN A 408 -14.15 -20.16 -43.77
C ASN A 408 -12.84 -20.95 -43.52
N SER A 409 -11.94 -20.49 -42.64
CA SER A 409 -10.82 -21.37 -42.21
C SER A 409 -10.26 -21.06 -40.82
N THR A 410 -9.90 -22.13 -40.10
CA THR A 410 -9.30 -22.17 -38.76
C THR A 410 -8.00 -21.38 -38.65
N GLN A 411 -7.29 -21.20 -39.78
CA GLN A 411 -6.03 -20.45 -39.86
C GLN A 411 -6.22 -18.91 -39.78
N ALA A 412 -7.36 -18.37 -40.21
CA ALA A 412 -7.62 -16.92 -40.15
C ALA A 412 -7.89 -16.44 -38.71
N ARG A 413 -8.56 -17.26 -37.89
CA ARG A 413 -8.76 -17.03 -36.44
C ARG A 413 -7.43 -16.96 -35.70
N GLN A 414 -6.53 -17.91 -35.97
CA GLN A 414 -5.20 -17.95 -35.38
C GLN A 414 -4.32 -16.75 -35.77
N ARG A 415 -4.45 -16.22 -37.00
CA ARG A 415 -3.71 -15.01 -37.44
C ARG A 415 -4.20 -13.72 -36.79
N ALA A 416 -5.51 -13.55 -36.60
CA ALA A 416 -6.07 -12.41 -35.85
C ALA A 416 -5.66 -12.48 -34.36
N GLU A 417 -5.64 -13.68 -33.78
CA GLU A 417 -5.16 -13.93 -32.41
C GLU A 417 -3.67 -13.63 -32.25
N ALA A 418 -2.82 -14.09 -33.18
CA ALA A 418 -1.38 -13.81 -33.16
C ALA A 418 -1.06 -12.32 -33.34
N SER A 419 -1.86 -11.60 -34.13
CA SER A 419 -1.77 -10.14 -34.30
C SER A 419 -2.10 -9.39 -33.00
N PHE A 420 -3.12 -9.83 -32.25
CA PHE A 420 -3.46 -9.26 -30.94
C PHE A 420 -2.37 -9.52 -29.88
N PHE A 421 -1.82 -10.74 -29.81
CA PHE A 421 -0.70 -11.06 -28.90
C PHE A 421 0.58 -10.31 -29.25
N ARG A 422 0.90 -10.17 -30.54
CA ARG A 422 2.03 -9.35 -30.99
C ARG A 422 1.81 -7.88 -30.60
N ARG A 423 0.60 -7.33 -30.77
CA ARG A 423 0.26 -5.95 -30.35
C ARG A 423 0.41 -5.74 -28.83
N LEU A 424 -0.08 -6.66 -28.00
CA LEU A 424 0.03 -6.61 -26.54
C LEU A 424 1.49 -6.74 -26.07
N ARG A 425 2.25 -7.63 -26.74
CA ARG A 425 3.69 -7.81 -26.50
C ARG A 425 4.45 -6.54 -26.90
N ASP A 426 4.23 -6.02 -28.10
CA ASP A 426 4.94 -4.85 -28.61
C ASP A 426 4.56 -3.56 -27.84
N PHE A 427 3.35 -3.50 -27.26
CA PHE A 427 2.92 -2.43 -26.35
C PHE A 427 3.77 -2.34 -25.06
N PHE A 428 4.23 -3.48 -24.54
CA PHE A 428 5.01 -3.56 -23.29
C PHE A 428 6.49 -3.97 -23.46
N VAL A 429 6.93 -4.41 -24.66
CA VAL A 429 8.35 -4.77 -24.93
C VAL A 429 9.29 -3.56 -24.89
N ALA A 430 8.78 -2.36 -25.15
CA ALA A 430 9.55 -1.11 -25.05
C ALA A 430 9.50 -0.44 -23.66
N ALA A 431 8.68 -0.97 -22.74
CA ALA A 431 8.65 -0.49 -21.36
C ALA A 431 9.70 -1.27 -20.55
N PRO A 432 10.70 -0.61 -19.94
CA PRO A 432 11.66 -1.32 -19.10
C PRO A 432 10.92 -1.97 -17.92
N THR A 433 10.88 -3.30 -17.91
CA THR A 433 10.61 -4.07 -16.69
C THR A 433 11.80 -3.87 -15.76
N ILE A 434 11.68 -2.88 -14.86
CA ILE A 434 12.71 -2.60 -13.87
C ILE A 434 12.82 -3.77 -12.88
N MET A 435 14.00 -4.39 -12.88
CA MET A 435 14.61 -5.01 -11.70
C MET A 435 14.79 -3.93 -10.62
N GLY A 436 14.27 -4.18 -9.41
CA GLY A 436 14.65 -3.45 -8.21
C GLY A 436 13.79 -2.24 -7.81
N ALA A 437 13.14 -2.39 -6.65
CA ALA A 437 12.76 -1.39 -5.64
C ALA A 437 11.78 -0.23 -5.95
N ASN A 438 10.73 -0.23 -5.12
CA ASN A 438 10.03 0.91 -4.48
C ASN A 438 9.22 1.91 -5.31
N SER A 439 7.92 1.64 -5.39
CA SER A 439 6.84 2.61 -5.14
C SER A 439 5.52 1.82 -5.00
N LYS A 440 4.82 1.94 -3.88
CA LYS A 440 3.46 1.38 -3.73
C LYS A 440 2.56 2.42 -3.08
N LEU A 441 1.75 3.05 -3.92
CA LEU A 441 0.62 3.83 -3.48
C LEU A 441 -0.54 2.87 -3.13
N PRO A 442 -1.33 3.18 -2.08
CA PRO A 442 -2.42 2.32 -1.63
C PRO A 442 -3.68 2.52 -2.48
N CYS A 443 -4.36 1.42 -2.80
CA CYS A 443 -5.73 1.42 -3.31
C CYS A 443 -6.58 0.47 -2.44
N PRO A 444 -7.66 0.97 -1.83
CA PRO A 444 -8.62 0.16 -1.08
C PRO A 444 -9.74 -0.32 -1.99
N THR A 445 -10.24 -1.54 -1.74
CA THR A 445 -11.67 -1.79 -1.47
C THR A 445 -11.83 -3.27 -1.11
N ALA A 446 -12.30 -3.51 0.10
CA ALA A 446 -12.80 -4.80 0.56
C ALA A 446 -14.27 -4.95 0.15
N THR A 447 -14.67 -6.16 -0.27
CA THR A 447 -15.90 -6.81 0.20
C THR A 447 -15.84 -8.32 -0.05
N LEU A 448 -15.93 -9.09 1.04
CA LEU A 448 -16.52 -10.43 1.19
C LEU A 448 -16.11 -11.54 0.21
N SER A 449 -14.88 -12.01 0.36
CA SER A 449 -14.50 -13.43 0.42
C SER A 449 -12.99 -13.47 0.61
N ASP A 450 -12.47 -14.43 1.38
CA ASP A 450 -11.04 -14.60 1.69
C ASP A 450 -10.15 -14.94 0.47
N ASP A 451 -10.56 -14.55 -0.73
CA ASP A 451 -9.92 -14.85 -1.99
C ASP A 451 -9.37 -13.59 -2.67
N THR A 452 -8.31 -13.71 -3.47
CA THR A 452 -7.75 -12.55 -4.19
C THR A 452 -8.68 -12.12 -5.34
N LEU A 453 -8.61 -10.85 -5.78
CA LEU A 453 -9.35 -10.37 -6.97
C LEU A 453 -9.12 -11.29 -8.17
N ASP A 454 -7.85 -11.68 -8.40
CA ASP A 454 -7.45 -12.56 -9.49
C ASP A 454 -8.16 -13.92 -9.40
N ASN A 455 -8.20 -14.53 -8.21
CA ASN A 455 -8.88 -15.81 -8.02
C ASN A 455 -10.40 -15.70 -8.15
N ARG A 456 -11.02 -14.61 -7.67
CA ARG A 456 -12.46 -14.35 -7.88
C ARG A 456 -12.79 -14.18 -9.36
N LEU A 457 -11.96 -13.46 -10.11
CA LEU A 457 -12.10 -13.30 -11.55
C LEU A 457 -11.97 -14.63 -12.28
N ILE A 458 -10.98 -15.45 -11.94
CA ILE A 458 -10.78 -16.79 -12.49
C ILE A 458 -12.02 -17.67 -12.27
N LYS A 459 -12.56 -17.66 -11.05
CA LYS A 459 -13.79 -18.40 -10.70
C LYS A 459 -14.99 -17.92 -11.53
N ARG A 460 -15.20 -16.61 -11.65
CA ARG A 460 -16.30 -16.05 -12.46
C ARG A 460 -16.16 -16.36 -13.94
N VAL A 461 -14.96 -16.37 -14.48
CA VAL A 461 -14.72 -16.78 -15.87
C VAL A 461 -15.05 -18.26 -16.06
N ALA A 462 -14.61 -19.12 -15.16
CA ALA A 462 -14.89 -20.56 -15.24
C ALA A 462 -16.38 -20.88 -15.08
N ASN A 463 -17.09 -20.16 -14.22
CA ASN A 463 -18.53 -20.30 -14.01
C ASN A 463 -19.37 -19.73 -15.17
N GLY A 464 -18.76 -18.96 -16.08
CA GLY A 464 -19.48 -18.25 -17.14
C GLY A 464 -20.11 -16.92 -16.71
N ASP A 465 -19.93 -16.52 -15.45
CA ASP A 465 -20.42 -15.25 -14.89
C ASP A 465 -19.72 -14.02 -15.50
N ALA A 466 -18.50 -14.20 -16.03
CA ALA A 466 -17.71 -13.17 -16.71
C ALA A 466 -17.51 -13.48 -18.21
N ALA A 467 -18.59 -13.75 -18.93
CA ALA A 467 -18.53 -14.15 -20.35
C ALA A 467 -18.04 -13.03 -21.30
N TYR A 468 -18.36 -11.77 -21.00
CA TYR A 468 -17.99 -10.63 -21.85
C TYR A 468 -17.29 -9.50 -21.10
N PHE A 469 -17.76 -9.15 -19.91
CA PHE A 469 -17.26 -8.05 -19.10
C PHE A 469 -17.29 -8.43 -17.61
N ASP A 470 -16.37 -7.88 -16.82
CA ASP A 470 -16.32 -8.10 -15.37
C ASP A 470 -16.33 -6.76 -14.64
N ALA A 471 -17.41 -6.49 -13.90
CA ALA A 471 -17.60 -5.21 -13.22
C ALA A 471 -16.63 -4.98 -12.05
N GLU A 472 -16.20 -6.04 -11.36
CA GLU A 472 -15.26 -5.92 -10.24
C GLU A 472 -13.87 -5.54 -10.76
N LEU A 473 -13.39 -6.23 -11.80
CA LEU A 473 -12.13 -5.93 -12.49
C LEU A 473 -12.13 -4.50 -13.03
N PHE A 474 -13.21 -4.06 -13.67
CA PHE A 474 -13.32 -2.68 -14.15
C PHE A 474 -13.19 -1.67 -13.01
N LYS A 475 -13.89 -1.89 -11.89
CA LYS A 475 -13.83 -0.99 -10.73
C LYS A 475 -12.42 -0.96 -10.12
N PHE A 476 -11.76 -2.11 -10.01
CA PHE A 476 -10.38 -2.18 -9.54
C PHE A 476 -9.43 -1.32 -10.41
N ILE A 477 -9.47 -1.51 -11.73
CA ILE A 477 -8.59 -0.79 -12.66
C ILE A 477 -8.92 0.71 -12.69
N SER A 478 -10.20 1.06 -12.80
CA SER A 478 -10.63 2.46 -12.92
C SER A 478 -10.39 3.25 -11.64
N ASN A 479 -10.70 2.69 -10.47
CA ASN A 479 -10.44 3.36 -9.19
C ASN A 479 -8.93 3.58 -8.98
N ASP A 480 -8.09 2.60 -9.30
CA ASP A 480 -6.64 2.73 -9.19
C ASP A 480 -6.10 3.87 -10.07
N LEU A 481 -6.52 3.93 -11.33
CA LEU A 481 -6.07 4.98 -12.25
C LEU A 481 -6.65 6.36 -11.91
N LEU A 482 -7.91 6.44 -11.48
CA LEU A 482 -8.52 7.71 -11.01
C LEU A 482 -7.79 8.24 -9.78
N ASN A 483 -7.46 7.36 -8.83
CA ASN A 483 -6.67 7.71 -7.65
C ASN A 483 -5.29 8.25 -8.02
N ALA A 484 -4.68 7.78 -9.12
CA ALA A 484 -3.41 8.33 -9.62
C ALA A 484 -3.55 9.82 -9.97
N ILE A 485 -4.55 10.17 -10.79
CA ILE A 485 -4.72 11.54 -11.25
C ILE A 485 -5.28 12.46 -10.16
N HIS A 486 -6.17 11.98 -9.29
CA HIS A 486 -6.70 12.77 -8.18
C HIS A 486 -5.61 13.14 -7.18
N LYS A 487 -4.58 12.30 -6.98
CA LYS A 487 -3.43 12.66 -6.14
C LYS A 487 -2.63 13.82 -6.72
N VAL A 488 -2.50 13.92 -8.03
CA VAL A 488 -1.87 15.08 -8.68
C VAL A 488 -2.68 16.34 -8.42
N PHE A 489 -3.99 16.26 -8.59
CA PHE A 489 -4.88 17.42 -8.46
C PHE A 489 -5.20 17.82 -7.02
N LYS A 490 -4.96 16.93 -6.03
CA LYS A 490 -5.14 17.21 -4.59
C LYS A 490 -3.85 17.63 -3.85
N ARG A 491 -2.68 17.61 -4.49
CA ARG A 491 -1.40 18.00 -3.84
C ARG A 491 -1.26 19.53 -3.77
N PRO A 492 -1.25 20.16 -2.57
CA PRO A 492 -0.73 21.51 -2.43
C PRO A 492 0.79 21.44 -2.52
N LEU A 493 1.39 22.02 -3.55
CA LEU A 493 2.84 22.16 -3.63
C LEU A 493 3.26 23.25 -2.64
N LYS A 494 3.95 22.87 -1.55
CA LYS A 494 4.68 23.79 -0.67
C LYS A 494 5.81 24.41 -1.48
N ASN A 495 5.55 25.55 -2.12
CA ASN A 495 6.52 26.61 -2.44
C ASN A 495 5.79 27.82 -3.05
N ALA A 496 5.81 28.93 -2.31
CA ALA A 496 5.55 30.32 -2.70
C ALA A 496 4.17 30.71 -3.30
N ASP A 497 3.37 31.39 -2.46
CA ASP A 497 2.47 32.53 -2.77
C ASP A 497 1.38 32.41 -3.85
N TYR A 498 0.87 31.23 -4.18
CA TYR A 498 -0.35 31.12 -4.98
C TYR A 498 -1.24 29.94 -4.57
N VAL A 499 -2.51 30.21 -4.29
CA VAL A 499 -3.56 29.22 -4.00
C VAL A 499 -3.78 28.35 -5.26
N TYR A 500 -3.68 27.04 -5.11
CA TYR A 500 -3.61 26.03 -6.16
C TYR A 500 -4.99 25.45 -6.58
N ASP A 501 -6.04 26.27 -6.71
CA ASP A 501 -7.42 25.74 -6.87
C ASP A 501 -8.04 25.79 -8.28
N ASN A 502 -7.32 26.24 -9.33
CA ASN A 502 -7.97 26.54 -10.63
C ASN A 502 -7.43 25.71 -11.82
N LEU A 503 -7.47 24.37 -11.75
CA LEU A 503 -7.50 23.57 -12.98
C LEU A 503 -8.95 23.51 -13.49
N ASP A 504 -9.14 23.65 -14.80
CA ASP A 504 -10.49 23.66 -15.40
C ASP A 504 -11.21 22.34 -15.08
N PRO A 505 -12.36 22.34 -14.40
CA PRO A 505 -13.09 21.09 -14.09
C PRO A 505 -13.37 20.25 -15.33
N ALA A 506 -13.66 20.89 -16.47
CA ALA A 506 -13.86 20.23 -17.75
C ALA A 506 -12.64 19.40 -18.20
N PHE A 507 -11.43 19.89 -17.91
CA PHE A 507 -10.17 19.24 -18.24
C PHE A 507 -9.93 18.00 -17.39
N VAL A 508 -10.19 18.09 -16.08
CA VAL A 508 -10.07 16.94 -15.16
C VAL A 508 -11.10 15.86 -15.55
N THR A 509 -12.35 16.26 -15.82
CA THR A 509 -13.40 15.34 -16.26
C THR A 509 -13.10 14.67 -17.61
N ALA A 510 -12.41 15.35 -18.52
CA ALA A 510 -11.94 14.74 -19.77
C ALA A 510 -10.97 13.57 -19.50
N MET A 511 -10.02 13.77 -18.58
CA MET A 511 -9.05 12.74 -18.18
C MET A 511 -9.73 11.58 -17.47
N GLU A 512 -10.67 11.84 -16.57
CA GLU A 512 -11.45 10.81 -15.90
C GLU A 512 -12.22 9.95 -16.93
N GLN A 513 -12.87 10.60 -17.91
CA GLN A 513 -13.55 9.89 -18.99
C GLN A 513 -12.61 9.03 -19.82
N ASN A 514 -11.41 9.54 -20.14
CA ASN A 514 -10.37 8.79 -20.85
C ASN A 514 -9.93 7.55 -20.05
N LEU A 515 -9.78 7.67 -18.73
CA LEU A 515 -9.43 6.55 -17.85
C LEU A 515 -10.54 5.50 -17.75
N PHE A 516 -11.82 5.90 -17.76
CA PHE A 516 -12.92 4.95 -17.85
C PHE A 516 -12.88 4.16 -19.16
N HIS A 517 -12.60 4.82 -20.28
CA HIS A 517 -12.44 4.14 -21.57
C HIS A 517 -11.26 3.18 -21.57
N PHE A 518 -10.11 3.60 -21.05
CA PHE A 518 -8.93 2.75 -20.92
C PHE A 518 -9.20 1.53 -20.05
N SER A 519 -9.84 1.73 -18.90
CA SER A 519 -10.18 0.66 -17.94
C SER A 519 -11.17 -0.33 -18.54
N ALA A 520 -12.17 0.15 -19.29
CA ALA A 520 -13.12 -0.71 -19.99
C ALA A 520 -12.43 -1.53 -21.08
N ALA A 521 -11.56 -0.91 -21.87
CA ALA A 521 -10.79 -1.60 -22.91
C ALA A 521 -9.88 -2.69 -22.31
N LYS A 522 -9.22 -2.40 -21.18
CA LYS A 522 -8.36 -3.35 -20.47
C LYS A 522 -9.16 -4.51 -19.90
N THR A 523 -10.29 -4.23 -19.24
CA THR A 523 -11.22 -5.24 -18.70
C THR A 523 -11.67 -6.21 -19.78
N LEU A 524 -12.14 -5.69 -20.92
CA LEU A 524 -12.57 -6.52 -22.05
C LEU A 524 -11.43 -7.38 -22.60
N ALA A 525 -10.22 -6.82 -22.73
CA ALA A 525 -9.06 -7.55 -23.22
C ALA A 525 -8.65 -8.71 -22.29
N GLU A 526 -8.66 -8.47 -20.99
CA GLU A 526 -8.31 -9.49 -19.99
C GLU A 526 -9.37 -10.59 -19.93
N VAL A 527 -10.66 -10.24 -19.83
CA VAL A 527 -11.76 -11.21 -19.82
C VAL A 527 -11.78 -12.04 -21.09
N GLN A 528 -11.57 -11.43 -22.26
CA GLN A 528 -11.47 -12.19 -23.52
C GLN A 528 -10.31 -13.17 -23.50
N LYS A 529 -9.16 -12.76 -22.96
CA LYS A 529 -7.98 -13.63 -22.88
C LYS A 529 -8.19 -14.78 -21.89
N LEU A 530 -8.79 -14.51 -20.73
CA LEU A 530 -9.13 -15.54 -19.75
C LEU A 530 -10.12 -16.55 -20.34
N ASN A 531 -11.17 -16.09 -21.02
CA ASN A 531 -12.10 -16.95 -21.74
C ASN A 531 -11.42 -17.80 -22.82
N GLN A 532 -10.39 -17.27 -23.50
CA GLN A 532 -9.59 -18.05 -24.45
C GLN A 532 -8.73 -19.11 -23.76
N LEU A 533 -8.09 -18.77 -22.64
CA LEU A 533 -7.30 -19.73 -21.85
C LEU A 533 -8.19 -20.85 -21.33
N TYR A 534 -9.37 -20.51 -20.82
CA TYR A 534 -10.37 -21.47 -20.36
C TYR A 534 -10.74 -22.47 -21.47
N ARG A 535 -11.02 -21.99 -22.69
CA ARG A 535 -11.34 -22.85 -23.85
C ARG A 535 -10.17 -23.71 -24.34
N LYS A 536 -8.92 -23.29 -24.09
CA LYS A 536 -7.71 -24.01 -24.55
C LYS A 536 -7.19 -25.01 -23.52
N SER A 537 -7.53 -24.82 -22.25
CA SER A 537 -7.07 -25.66 -21.15
C SER A 537 -7.80 -27.00 -21.14
N LYS A 538 -7.11 -28.06 -20.77
CA LYS A 538 -7.68 -29.43 -20.69
C LYS A 538 -8.26 -29.72 -19.32
N SER A 539 -7.83 -29.00 -18.29
CA SER A 539 -8.35 -29.10 -16.92
C SER A 539 -8.51 -27.73 -16.26
N PHE A 540 -9.30 -27.68 -15.19
CA PHE A 540 -9.49 -26.48 -14.39
C PHE A 540 -8.19 -26.03 -13.71
N GLU A 541 -7.31 -26.97 -13.35
CA GLU A 541 -6.00 -26.68 -12.74
C GLU A 541 -5.04 -26.03 -13.73
N GLU A 542 -4.97 -26.55 -14.96
CA GLU A 542 -4.18 -25.97 -16.05
C GLU A 542 -4.67 -24.54 -16.35
N PHE A 543 -5.98 -24.36 -16.48
CA PHE A 543 -6.59 -23.04 -16.64
C PHE A 543 -6.21 -22.09 -15.51
N THR A 544 -6.34 -22.52 -14.25
CA THR A 544 -6.07 -21.69 -13.08
C THR A 544 -4.62 -21.23 -13.06
N ALA A 545 -3.67 -22.14 -13.32
CA ALA A 545 -2.24 -21.81 -13.35
C ALA A 545 -1.88 -20.82 -14.46
N GLU A 546 -2.43 -20.97 -15.66
CA GLU A 546 -2.21 -20.02 -16.77
C GLU A 546 -2.90 -18.68 -16.54
N ALA A 547 -4.12 -18.71 -16.00
CA ALA A 547 -4.90 -17.54 -15.68
C ALA A 547 -4.24 -16.70 -14.58
N GLN A 548 -3.71 -17.31 -13.51
CA GLN A 548 -2.97 -16.60 -12.47
C GLN A 548 -1.73 -15.87 -13.02
N LYS A 549 -0.99 -16.49 -13.95
CA LYS A 549 0.16 -15.84 -14.63
C LYS A 549 -0.29 -14.65 -15.47
N LEU A 550 -1.45 -14.74 -16.12
CA LEU A 550 -2.02 -13.65 -16.92
C LEU A 550 -2.47 -12.50 -16.01
N CYS A 551 -3.32 -12.78 -15.02
CA CYS A 551 -3.85 -11.79 -14.08
C CYS A 551 -2.70 -11.09 -13.34
N GLY A 552 -1.66 -11.83 -12.91
CA GLY A 552 -0.47 -11.25 -12.31
C GLY A 552 0.28 -10.26 -13.20
N LYS A 553 0.27 -10.45 -14.53
CA LYS A 553 0.84 -9.47 -15.47
C LYS A 553 -0.08 -8.26 -15.65
N PHE A 554 -1.36 -8.48 -15.92
CA PHE A 554 -2.34 -7.41 -16.16
C PHE A 554 -2.57 -6.54 -14.92
N ASN A 555 -2.88 -7.16 -13.78
CA ASN A 555 -3.39 -6.50 -12.59
C ASN A 555 -2.31 -6.08 -11.59
N LYS A 556 -1.04 -6.53 -11.78
CA LYS A 556 0.09 -6.12 -10.93
C LYS A 556 1.17 -5.37 -11.70
N VAL A 557 1.78 -6.01 -12.70
CA VAL A 557 2.95 -5.44 -13.39
C VAL A 557 2.54 -4.28 -14.31
N TRP A 558 1.54 -4.51 -15.15
CA TRP A 558 1.06 -3.51 -16.11
C TRP A 558 0.24 -2.43 -15.42
N GLN A 559 -0.65 -2.81 -14.50
CA GLN A 559 -1.41 -1.85 -13.69
C GLN A 559 -0.49 -0.83 -12.99
N ARG A 560 0.62 -1.27 -12.38
CA ARG A 560 1.60 -0.34 -11.78
C ARG A 560 2.23 0.61 -12.80
N THR A 561 2.57 0.10 -13.98
CA THR A 561 3.18 0.92 -15.05
C THR A 561 2.19 1.94 -15.59
N GLU A 562 0.93 1.54 -15.74
CA GLU A 562 -0.18 2.39 -16.17
C GLU A 562 -0.49 3.44 -15.11
N TYR A 563 -0.52 3.08 -13.83
CA TYR A 563 -0.69 4.00 -12.70
C TYR A 563 0.36 5.12 -12.71
N GLU A 564 1.65 4.73 -12.75
CA GLU A 564 2.75 5.70 -12.77
C GLU A 564 2.70 6.59 -14.02
N THR A 565 2.37 6.01 -15.18
CA THR A 565 2.22 6.77 -16.42
C THR A 565 1.04 7.72 -16.34
N ALA A 566 -0.10 7.31 -15.78
CA ALA A 566 -1.26 8.17 -15.59
C ALA A 566 -0.95 9.36 -14.68
N ASN A 567 -0.24 9.13 -13.58
CA ASN A 567 0.22 10.19 -12.68
C ASN A 567 1.14 11.19 -13.41
N LEU A 568 2.15 10.70 -14.14
CA LEU A 568 3.11 11.54 -14.86
C LEU A 568 2.45 12.30 -16.02
N THR A 569 1.53 11.69 -16.75
CA THR A 569 0.77 12.37 -17.80
C THR A 569 -0.11 13.46 -17.22
N ALA A 570 -0.79 13.21 -16.09
CA ALA A 570 -1.60 14.23 -15.40
C ALA A 570 -0.73 15.40 -14.90
N GLU A 571 0.46 15.13 -14.34
CA GLU A 571 1.42 16.17 -13.93
C GLU A 571 1.88 17.03 -15.12
N ALA A 572 2.25 16.39 -16.24
CA ALA A 572 2.69 17.07 -17.45
C ALA A 572 1.58 17.91 -18.10
N ALA A 573 0.35 17.40 -18.09
CA ALA A 573 -0.83 18.06 -18.63
C ALA A 573 -1.28 19.23 -17.75
N ALA A 574 -1.22 19.10 -16.41
CA ALA A 574 -1.40 20.21 -15.48
C ALA A 574 -0.33 21.29 -15.70
N ASN A 575 0.93 20.88 -15.92
CA ASN A 575 2.00 21.81 -16.25
C ASN A 575 1.74 22.56 -17.56
N TYR A 576 1.25 21.87 -18.57
CA TYR A 576 0.89 22.47 -19.85
C TYR A 576 -0.16 23.60 -19.68
N GLN A 577 -1.23 23.34 -18.93
CA GLN A 577 -2.28 24.34 -18.68
C GLN A 577 -1.71 25.58 -17.98
N ARG A 578 -0.82 25.39 -16.99
CA ARG A 578 -0.12 26.49 -16.30
C ARG A 578 0.75 27.32 -17.26
N LEU A 579 1.51 26.65 -18.13
CA LEU A 579 2.37 27.31 -19.10
C LEU A 579 1.56 28.09 -20.14
N LYS A 580 0.45 27.52 -20.62
CA LYS A 580 -0.45 28.18 -21.58
C LYS A 580 -1.07 29.45 -20.99
N ALA A 581 -1.53 29.41 -19.74
CA ALA A 581 -2.07 30.58 -19.03
C ALA A 581 -1.04 31.70 -18.84
N LYS A 582 0.27 31.37 -18.84
CA LYS A 582 1.37 32.32 -18.66
C LYS A 582 2.13 32.66 -19.95
N SER A 583 1.65 32.20 -21.11
CA SER A 583 2.30 32.38 -22.42
C SER A 583 2.61 33.84 -22.78
N GLY A 584 1.78 34.79 -22.33
CA GLY A 584 2.03 36.22 -22.51
C GLY A 584 3.29 36.74 -21.79
N LYS A 585 3.66 36.15 -20.64
CA LYS A 585 4.88 36.51 -19.88
C LYS A 585 6.07 35.63 -20.25
N PHE A 586 5.82 34.37 -20.60
CA PHE A 586 6.83 33.39 -20.95
C PHE A 586 6.54 32.82 -22.35
N PRO A 587 6.96 33.52 -23.42
CA PRO A 587 6.64 33.14 -24.79
C PRO A 587 7.44 31.94 -25.30
N TYR A 588 8.49 31.53 -24.59
CA TYR A 588 9.31 30.38 -24.94
C TYR A 588 9.20 29.30 -23.87
N TRP A 589 9.28 28.05 -24.29
CA TRP A 589 9.28 26.87 -23.44
C TRP A 589 10.55 26.07 -23.71
N GLN A 590 11.10 25.44 -22.68
CA GLN A 590 12.28 24.60 -22.78
C GLN A 590 11.98 23.19 -22.28
N TYR A 591 12.38 22.18 -23.04
CA TYR A 591 12.30 20.77 -22.67
C TYR A 591 13.42 20.41 -21.70
N VAL A 592 13.06 19.77 -20.59
CA VAL A 592 13.99 19.39 -19.52
C VAL A 592 13.75 17.94 -19.12
N THR A 593 14.82 17.16 -19.08
CA THR A 593 14.80 15.76 -18.64
C THR A 593 14.88 15.65 -17.12
N ALA A 594 14.69 14.45 -16.58
CA ALA A 594 14.87 14.21 -15.14
C ALA A 594 16.34 14.28 -14.68
N GLY A 595 17.31 14.32 -15.60
CA GLY A 595 18.74 14.44 -15.31
C GLY A 595 19.42 13.21 -14.69
N ASP A 596 18.74 12.06 -14.59
CA ASP A 596 19.31 10.83 -14.01
C ASP A 596 19.66 9.75 -15.06
N GLU A 597 20.32 8.68 -14.62
CA GLU A 597 20.73 7.56 -15.47
C GLU A 597 19.54 6.79 -16.09
N LYS A 598 18.33 6.99 -15.58
CA LYS A 598 17.10 6.35 -16.07
C LYS A 598 16.43 7.18 -17.17
N VAL A 599 16.94 8.37 -17.48
CA VAL A 599 16.52 9.13 -18.66
C VAL A 599 16.99 8.37 -19.89
N ARG A 600 16.06 8.05 -20.80
CA ARG A 600 16.38 7.41 -22.07
C ARG A 600 17.34 8.29 -22.87
N GLU A 601 18.36 7.71 -23.50
CA GLU A 601 19.36 8.44 -24.28
C GLU A 601 18.71 9.36 -25.33
N GLU A 602 17.58 8.96 -25.92
CA GLU A 602 16.91 9.81 -26.90
C GLU A 602 16.24 11.03 -26.27
N HIS A 603 15.72 10.91 -25.04
CA HIS A 603 15.17 12.05 -24.31
C HIS A 603 16.28 13.02 -23.90
N LYS A 604 17.50 12.53 -23.63
CA LYS A 604 18.67 13.38 -23.35
C LYS A 604 19.01 14.28 -24.54
N LYS A 605 18.80 13.81 -25.78
CA LYS A 605 19.01 14.64 -26.99
C LYS A 605 18.03 15.81 -27.10
N LEU A 606 16.84 15.68 -26.50
CA LEU A 606 15.85 16.76 -26.45
C LEU A 606 16.09 17.72 -25.27
N ASP A 607 17.01 17.41 -24.37
CA ASP A 607 17.30 18.26 -23.22
C ASP A 607 17.83 19.62 -23.69
N GLY A 608 17.21 20.70 -23.21
CA GLY A 608 17.57 22.06 -23.59
C GLY A 608 16.89 22.60 -24.85
N VAL A 609 16.17 21.78 -25.63
CA VAL A 609 15.37 22.21 -26.78
C VAL A 609 14.41 23.31 -26.35
N THR A 610 14.56 24.50 -26.95
CA THR A 610 13.79 25.71 -26.61
C THR A 610 13.02 26.20 -27.82
N LEU A 611 11.69 26.19 -27.72
CA LEU A 611 10.78 26.55 -28.81
C LEU A 611 9.73 27.56 -28.33
N MET A 612 9.13 28.29 -29.27
CA MET A 612 8.03 29.19 -28.95
C MET A 612 6.81 28.39 -28.45
N HIS A 613 6.02 28.96 -27.53
CA HIS A 613 4.92 28.26 -26.86
C HIS A 613 3.82 27.75 -27.83
N ASN A 614 3.70 28.34 -29.02
CA ASN A 614 2.74 27.99 -30.06
C ASN A 614 3.37 27.24 -31.24
N ASP A 615 4.64 26.83 -31.13
CA ASP A 615 5.30 26.08 -32.18
C ASP A 615 4.68 24.67 -32.33
N PRO A 616 4.29 24.25 -33.54
CA PRO A 616 3.60 22.97 -33.76
C PRO A 616 4.45 21.74 -33.39
N LEU A 617 5.78 21.89 -33.27
CA LEU A 617 6.64 20.81 -32.80
C LEU A 617 6.29 20.37 -31.36
N TRP A 618 5.71 21.24 -30.54
CA TRP A 618 5.21 20.85 -29.20
C TRP A 618 4.11 19.81 -29.26
N ASP A 619 3.32 19.74 -30.34
CA ASP A 619 2.30 18.69 -30.50
C ASP A 619 2.92 17.31 -30.80
N LYS A 620 4.26 17.24 -30.92
CA LYS A 620 5.01 16.01 -31.16
C LYS A 620 5.89 15.61 -30.00
N ILE A 621 6.58 16.57 -29.38
CA ILE A 621 7.64 16.28 -28.39
C ILE A 621 7.26 16.63 -26.96
N TYR A 622 6.09 17.25 -26.73
CA TYR A 622 5.71 17.64 -25.37
C TYR A 622 5.51 16.39 -24.48
N PRO A 623 6.20 16.28 -23.33
CA PRO A 623 6.10 15.13 -22.44
C PRO A 623 4.67 14.80 -21.99
N PRO A 624 4.36 13.52 -21.72
CA PRO A 624 5.27 12.38 -21.69
C PRO A 624 5.49 11.71 -23.06
N ASN A 625 6.75 11.46 -23.40
CA ASN A 625 7.18 10.83 -24.67
C ASN A 625 7.34 9.29 -24.58
N GLY A 626 6.61 8.65 -23.66
CA GLY A 626 6.66 7.21 -23.45
C GLY A 626 6.21 6.79 -22.06
N TRP A 627 6.08 5.47 -21.84
CA TRP A 627 5.78 4.89 -20.52
C TRP A 627 6.74 5.41 -19.46
N LYS A 628 6.19 5.84 -18.31
CA LYS A 628 6.98 6.36 -17.18
C LYS A 628 7.94 7.51 -17.54
N CYS A 629 7.64 8.31 -18.57
CA CYS A 629 8.46 9.47 -18.92
C CYS A 629 8.36 10.54 -17.84
N ARG A 630 9.52 10.97 -17.32
CA ARG A 630 9.64 12.00 -16.25
C ARG A 630 10.18 13.34 -16.76
N CYS A 631 10.25 13.51 -18.08
CA CYS A 631 10.63 14.78 -18.68
C CYS A 631 9.50 15.80 -18.48
N HIS A 632 9.85 17.07 -18.40
CA HIS A 632 8.92 18.16 -18.18
C HIS A 632 9.34 19.39 -19.01
N VAL A 633 8.52 20.43 -18.98
CA VAL A 633 8.75 21.65 -19.74
C VAL A 633 8.75 22.83 -18.80
N VAL A 634 9.74 23.72 -18.94
CA VAL A 634 9.90 24.91 -18.11
C VAL A 634 9.67 26.18 -18.95
N PRO A 635 9.10 27.24 -18.37
CA PRO A 635 8.92 28.51 -19.06
C PRO A 635 10.24 29.28 -19.19
N ARG A 636 10.42 30.02 -20.28
CA ARG A 636 11.55 30.93 -20.54
C ARG A 636 11.07 32.31 -20.96
N MET A 637 11.77 33.34 -20.48
CA MET A 637 11.50 34.73 -20.83
C MET A 637 12.07 35.08 -22.20
N LYS A 638 11.53 36.13 -22.82
CA LYS A 638 11.94 36.56 -24.16
C LYS A 638 13.43 36.90 -24.28
N HIS A 639 14.05 37.44 -23.22
CA HIS A 639 15.46 37.83 -23.23
C HIS A 639 16.43 36.67 -22.98
N GLU A 640 15.93 35.53 -22.49
CA GLU A 640 16.75 34.33 -22.22
C GLU A 640 16.97 33.48 -23.49
N VAL A 641 16.27 33.79 -24.59
CA VAL A 641 16.22 32.93 -25.78
C VAL A 641 16.65 33.72 -27.02
N SER A 642 17.73 33.26 -27.66
CA SER A 642 18.20 33.82 -28.94
C SER A 642 17.52 33.15 -30.14
N LYS A 643 17.49 33.83 -31.30
CA LYS A 643 16.98 33.24 -32.55
C LYS A 643 17.76 32.00 -32.98
N GLU A 644 19.08 32.00 -32.75
CA GLU A 644 19.96 30.87 -33.07
C GLU A 644 19.63 29.64 -32.21
N MET A 645 19.33 29.82 -30.92
CA MET A 645 18.89 28.74 -30.04
C MET A 645 17.59 28.09 -30.55
N VAL A 646 16.62 28.89 -30.99
CA VAL A 646 15.34 28.38 -31.53
C VAL A 646 15.58 27.60 -32.83
N ASN A 647 16.38 28.12 -33.75
CA ASN A 647 16.70 27.43 -35.01
C ASN A 647 17.45 26.11 -34.75
N THR A 648 18.43 26.12 -33.85
CA THR A 648 19.17 24.90 -33.44
C THR A 648 18.23 23.88 -32.82
N SER A 649 17.31 24.35 -31.95
CA SER A 649 16.30 23.50 -31.31
C SER A 649 15.35 22.85 -32.34
N LYS A 650 14.97 23.56 -33.41
CA LYS A 650 14.16 22.99 -34.49
C LYS A 650 14.89 21.87 -35.22
N ASN A 651 16.16 22.09 -35.57
CA ASN A 651 16.98 21.08 -36.24
C ASN A 651 17.15 19.81 -35.39
N ILE A 652 17.40 19.96 -34.08
CA ILE A 652 17.51 18.82 -33.14
C ILE A 652 16.21 18.00 -33.14
N VAL A 653 15.07 18.69 -33.13
CA VAL A 653 13.75 18.04 -33.12
C VAL A 653 13.47 17.33 -34.46
N GLU A 654 13.83 17.93 -35.59
CA GLU A 654 13.69 17.31 -36.92
C GLU A 654 14.58 16.07 -37.06
N GLU A 655 15.83 16.13 -36.58
CA GLU A 655 16.75 14.98 -36.54
C GLU A 655 16.20 13.86 -35.66
N TYR A 656 15.67 14.22 -34.48
CA TYR A 656 14.99 13.27 -33.59
C TYR A 656 13.79 12.60 -34.29
N MET A 657 12.97 13.36 -35.04
CA MET A 657 11.86 12.80 -35.81
C MET A 657 12.30 11.91 -36.98
N GLY A 658 13.53 12.05 -37.46
CA GLY A 658 14.12 11.18 -38.48
C GLY A 658 14.68 9.86 -37.95
N SER A 659 14.76 9.68 -36.62
CA SER A 659 15.38 8.50 -36.00
C SER A 659 14.51 7.23 -36.03
N ASP A 660 15.16 6.07 -36.00
CA ASP A 660 14.50 4.76 -35.83
C ASP A 660 13.72 4.67 -34.52
N GLU A 661 14.15 5.41 -33.50
CA GLU A 661 13.52 5.51 -32.19
C GLU A 661 12.22 6.32 -32.23
N TRP A 662 12.15 7.41 -33.00
CA TRP A 662 10.89 8.10 -33.24
C TRP A 662 9.88 7.20 -33.95
N ALA A 663 10.34 6.31 -34.85
CA ALA A 663 9.47 5.29 -35.43
C ALA A 663 8.91 4.32 -34.38
N LYS A 664 9.67 3.99 -33.32
CA LYS A 664 9.19 3.18 -32.16
C LYS A 664 8.20 3.94 -31.28
N ILE A 665 8.42 5.24 -31.05
CA ILE A 665 7.49 6.12 -30.31
C ILE A 665 6.17 6.28 -31.09
N LYS A 666 6.25 6.42 -32.41
CA LYS A 666 5.10 6.43 -33.31
C LYS A 666 4.36 5.09 -33.33
N ALA A 667 5.07 3.97 -33.19
CA ALA A 667 4.48 2.65 -33.07
C ALA A 667 3.74 2.43 -31.73
N THR A 668 4.21 3.07 -30.66
CA THR A 668 3.57 3.09 -29.33
C THR A 668 2.64 4.29 -29.12
N HIS A 669 2.40 5.05 -30.19
CA HIS A 669 1.62 6.29 -30.28
C HIS A 669 1.78 7.30 -29.14
N PHE A 670 3.02 7.47 -28.67
CA PHE A 670 3.45 8.62 -27.86
C PHE A 670 3.97 9.77 -28.75
N ASP A 671 3.84 9.67 -30.08
CA ASP A 671 4.31 10.64 -31.11
C ASP A 671 3.43 11.90 -31.23
N ARG A 672 2.40 11.99 -30.40
CA ARG A 672 1.55 13.15 -30.24
C ARG A 672 1.79 13.61 -28.83
N GLY A 673 2.57 14.68 -28.65
CA GLY A 673 2.72 15.33 -27.36
C GLY A 673 1.30 15.56 -26.84
N GLY A 674 0.96 14.86 -25.75
CA GLY A 674 -0.39 14.35 -25.50
C GLY A 674 -1.50 15.34 -25.83
N SER A 675 -2.71 14.87 -26.17
CA SER A 675 -3.89 15.73 -26.45
C SER A 675 -4.27 16.68 -25.31
N ARG A 676 -3.45 16.75 -24.26
CA ARG A 676 -3.50 17.53 -23.04
C ARG A 676 -4.68 17.15 -22.16
N THR A 677 -5.71 16.51 -22.71
CA THR A 677 -6.89 16.00 -22.01
C THR A 677 -6.96 14.46 -21.97
N ASP A 678 -6.22 13.73 -22.81
CA ASP A 678 -6.14 12.26 -22.73
C ASP A 678 -4.92 11.81 -21.94
N ILE A 679 -5.13 10.90 -20.98
CA ILE A 679 -4.05 10.22 -20.26
C ILE A 679 -3.44 9.11 -21.13
N PHE A 680 -4.32 8.29 -21.73
CA PHE A 680 -3.96 7.24 -22.68
C PHE A 680 -4.64 7.55 -24.01
N HIS A 681 -3.84 7.77 -25.06
CA HIS A 681 -4.37 8.05 -26.39
C HIS A 681 -5.23 6.88 -26.90
N SER A 682 -6.23 7.16 -27.76
CA SER A 682 -7.15 6.15 -28.29
C SER A 682 -6.47 4.97 -29.02
N ASN A 683 -5.27 5.19 -29.56
CA ASN A 683 -4.45 4.14 -30.16
C ASN A 683 -3.57 3.36 -29.15
N ASN A 684 -3.47 3.85 -27.91
CA ASN A 684 -2.72 3.27 -26.77
C ASN A 684 -3.64 2.53 -25.79
N MET A 685 -4.91 2.34 -26.14
CA MET A 685 -5.81 1.49 -25.39
C MET A 685 -5.62 0.03 -25.80
N TYR A 686 -5.88 -0.90 -24.88
CA TYR A 686 -5.83 -2.35 -25.12
C TYR A 686 -6.68 -2.80 -26.32
N ILE A 687 -7.73 -2.02 -26.62
CA ILE A 687 -8.50 -2.11 -27.86
C ILE A 687 -8.24 -0.82 -28.65
N ARG A 688 -7.66 -0.95 -29.85
CA ARG A 688 -7.34 0.22 -30.69
C ARG A 688 -8.60 0.99 -31.02
N LYS A 689 -8.52 2.33 -30.91
CA LYS A 689 -9.64 3.24 -31.17
C LYS A 689 -10.87 2.89 -30.33
N PHE A 690 -10.68 2.34 -29.13
CA PHE A 690 -11.79 1.95 -28.26
C PHE A 690 -12.77 3.09 -28.06
N ALA A 691 -12.31 4.31 -27.77
CA ALA A 691 -13.18 5.48 -27.63
C ALA A 691 -14.15 5.67 -28.83
N GLN A 692 -13.73 5.35 -30.05
CA GLN A 692 -14.52 5.47 -31.29
C GLN A 692 -15.45 4.27 -31.55
N MET A 693 -15.37 3.21 -30.75
CA MET A 693 -16.20 2.00 -30.86
C MET A 693 -16.80 1.61 -29.51
N ALA A 694 -16.59 2.43 -28.47
CA ALA A 694 -16.93 2.14 -27.09
C ALA A 694 -18.43 1.96 -26.96
N ALA A 695 -19.23 2.81 -27.61
CA ALA A 695 -20.68 2.65 -27.67
C ALA A 695 -21.09 1.26 -28.17
N LYS A 696 -20.51 0.81 -29.30
CA LYS A 696 -20.81 -0.49 -29.91
C LYS A 696 -20.41 -1.65 -28.99
N LEU A 697 -19.21 -1.64 -28.45
CA LEU A 697 -18.73 -2.71 -27.56
C LEU A 697 -19.51 -2.74 -26.24
N MET A 698 -19.69 -1.57 -25.62
CA MET A 698 -20.32 -1.43 -24.32
C MET A 698 -21.85 -1.55 -24.35
N SER A 699 -22.49 -1.41 -25.51
CA SER A 699 -23.93 -1.69 -25.68
C SER A 699 -24.33 -3.13 -25.29
N LYS A 700 -23.37 -4.06 -25.33
CA LYS A 700 -23.55 -5.46 -24.91
C LYS A 700 -23.47 -5.64 -23.40
N VAL A 701 -22.95 -4.65 -22.67
CA VAL A 701 -22.85 -4.66 -21.22
C VAL A 701 -24.15 -4.11 -20.65
N THR A 702 -24.88 -4.99 -19.97
CA THR A 702 -26.20 -4.77 -19.41
C THR A 702 -26.13 -4.55 -17.90
N PRO A 703 -27.21 -4.10 -17.23
CA PRO A 703 -27.24 -4.01 -15.77
C PRO A 703 -26.87 -5.32 -15.05
N ALA A 704 -27.17 -6.48 -15.65
CA ALA A 704 -26.88 -7.77 -15.03
C ALA A 704 -25.36 -8.00 -14.85
N ASP A 705 -24.55 -7.57 -15.82
CA ASP A 705 -23.08 -7.64 -15.75
C ASP A 705 -22.50 -6.78 -14.60
N TRP A 706 -23.29 -5.84 -14.09
CA TRP A 706 -22.97 -5.00 -12.92
C TRP A 706 -23.59 -5.51 -11.61
N GLY A 707 -24.23 -6.69 -11.63
CA GLY A 707 -24.96 -7.24 -10.48
C GLY A 707 -26.22 -6.43 -10.12
N LEU A 708 -26.84 -5.77 -11.11
CA LEU A 708 -28.05 -4.95 -10.93
C LEU A 708 -29.31 -5.65 -11.44
N ASN A 709 -30.45 -5.31 -10.83
CA ASN A 709 -31.76 -5.68 -11.35
C ASN A 709 -31.98 -5.06 -12.74
N HIS A 710 -32.40 -5.89 -13.69
CA HIS A 710 -32.60 -5.48 -15.08
C HIS A 710 -33.79 -4.51 -15.26
N SER A 711 -34.80 -4.58 -14.38
CA SER A 711 -36.03 -3.79 -14.50
C SER A 711 -35.97 -2.47 -13.74
N TYR A 712 -35.83 -1.35 -14.45
CA TYR A 712 -35.96 -0.02 -13.85
C TYR A 712 -37.34 0.21 -13.22
N LYS A 713 -38.38 -0.48 -13.72
CA LYS A 713 -39.74 -0.42 -13.17
C LYS A 713 -39.81 -1.00 -11.75
N GLN A 714 -39.02 -2.05 -11.46
CA GLN A 714 -38.93 -2.59 -10.10
C GLN A 714 -38.24 -1.60 -9.16
N LEU A 715 -37.20 -0.91 -9.64
CA LEU A 715 -36.52 0.13 -8.85
C LEU A 715 -37.46 1.30 -8.52
N ILE A 716 -38.29 1.73 -9.48
CA ILE A 716 -39.35 2.72 -9.25
C ILE A 716 -40.36 2.25 -8.18
N ARG A 717 -40.75 0.96 -8.20
CA ARG A 717 -41.68 0.40 -7.21
C ARG A 717 -41.09 0.35 -5.80
N ASN A 718 -39.78 0.12 -5.71
CA ASN A 718 -39.06 0.01 -4.44
C ASN A 718 -38.63 1.38 -3.88
N ALA A 719 -38.72 2.44 -4.68
CA ALA A 719 -38.35 3.79 -4.28
C ALA A 719 -39.32 4.34 -3.21
N LYS A 720 -38.73 4.97 -2.19
CA LYS A 720 -39.46 5.51 -1.03
C LYS A 720 -39.69 7.02 -1.12
N GLU A 721 -38.84 7.73 -1.85
CA GLU A 721 -38.86 9.19 -1.95
C GLU A 721 -39.93 9.65 -2.96
N GLU A 722 -40.68 10.70 -2.62
CA GLU A 722 -41.69 11.30 -3.51
C GLU A 722 -41.09 12.50 -4.26
N VAL A 723 -41.51 12.69 -5.52
CA VAL A 723 -41.07 13.84 -6.32
C VAL A 723 -41.68 15.13 -5.80
N LYS A 724 -40.84 16.12 -5.50
CA LYS A 724 -41.27 17.49 -5.22
C LYS A 724 -41.48 18.23 -6.53
N GLU A 725 -42.74 18.34 -6.97
CA GLU A 725 -43.05 19.05 -8.21
C GLU A 725 -42.88 20.57 -8.07
N TYR A 726 -42.18 21.18 -9.02
CA TYR A 726 -42.01 22.63 -9.11
C TYR A 726 -43.33 23.29 -9.52
N LYS A 727 -43.79 24.27 -8.73
CA LYS A 727 -45.08 24.97 -8.92
C LYS A 727 -44.96 26.36 -9.55
N GLY A 728 -43.74 26.87 -9.76
CA GLY A 728 -43.51 28.21 -10.31
C GLY A 728 -43.45 28.25 -11.84
N THR A 729 -43.19 29.43 -12.42
CA THR A 729 -42.96 29.55 -13.86
C THR A 729 -41.51 29.23 -14.24
N PRO A 730 -41.24 28.75 -15.47
CA PRO A 730 -39.86 28.53 -15.94
C PRO A 730 -39.03 29.80 -16.00
N VAL A 731 -39.67 30.95 -16.22
CA VAL A 731 -39.00 32.26 -16.26
C VAL A 731 -38.50 32.64 -14.87
N ASP A 732 -39.34 32.45 -13.84
CA ASP A 732 -38.95 32.71 -12.45
C ASP A 732 -37.81 31.79 -12.01
N PHE A 733 -37.88 30.51 -12.38
CA PHE A 733 -36.81 29.54 -12.10
C PHE A 733 -35.48 29.98 -12.72
N TRP A 734 -35.51 30.37 -14.00
CA TRP A 734 -34.31 30.84 -14.70
C TRP A 734 -33.73 32.08 -14.05
N ASN A 735 -34.54 33.09 -13.77
CA ASN A 735 -34.08 34.34 -13.19
C ASN A 735 -33.49 34.16 -11.79
N LYS A 736 -33.99 33.18 -11.01
CA LYS A 736 -33.49 32.86 -9.68
C LYS A 736 -32.14 32.13 -9.70
N HIS A 737 -31.91 31.24 -10.68
CA HIS A 737 -30.75 30.33 -10.66
C HIS A 737 -29.69 30.62 -11.72
N LYS A 738 -29.94 31.56 -12.65
CA LYS A 738 -28.96 31.91 -13.70
C LYS A 738 -27.71 32.53 -13.09
N VAL A 739 -26.56 32.18 -13.67
CA VAL A 739 -25.25 32.77 -13.35
C VAL A 739 -24.58 33.18 -14.66
N ARG A 740 -23.70 34.18 -14.60
CA ARG A 740 -22.93 34.64 -15.75
C ARG A 740 -21.77 33.69 -16.03
N GLY A 741 -21.80 33.01 -17.19
CA GLY A 741 -20.80 32.03 -17.62
C GLY A 741 -19.48 32.66 -18.10
N LYS A 742 -18.50 31.80 -18.47
CA LYS A 742 -17.15 32.19 -18.91
C LYS A 742 -17.14 33.20 -20.08
N GLU A 743 -18.16 33.19 -20.93
CA GLU A 743 -18.30 34.07 -22.11
C GLU A 743 -19.30 35.23 -21.90
N SER A 744 -19.61 35.56 -20.64
CA SER A 744 -20.62 36.58 -20.30
C SER A 744 -22.06 36.28 -20.71
N GLU A 745 -22.37 35.03 -21.08
CA GLU A 745 -23.73 34.53 -21.31
C GLU A 745 -24.41 34.07 -20.01
N ASP A 746 -25.74 34.21 -19.93
CA ASP A 746 -26.52 33.66 -18.81
C ASP A 746 -26.68 32.13 -18.99
N VAL A 747 -26.24 31.37 -17.99
CA VAL A 747 -26.34 29.90 -17.96
C VAL A 747 -27.00 29.42 -16.68
N LEU A 748 -27.60 28.23 -16.72
CA LEU A 748 -28.05 27.51 -15.53
C LEU A 748 -26.93 26.57 -15.05
N PRO A 749 -26.26 26.85 -13.92
CA PRO A 749 -25.30 25.93 -13.32
C PRO A 749 -26.01 24.86 -12.47
N VAL A 750 -25.52 23.62 -12.53
CA VAL A 750 -25.96 22.51 -11.69
C VAL A 750 -24.73 21.72 -11.24
N THR A 751 -24.55 21.57 -9.92
CA THR A 751 -23.40 20.87 -9.35
C THR A 751 -23.72 19.41 -9.07
N ASP A 752 -22.84 18.50 -9.47
CA ASP A 752 -22.98 17.06 -9.27
C ASP A 752 -22.45 16.55 -7.92
N TYR A 753 -22.69 15.27 -7.64
CA TYR A 753 -22.25 14.56 -6.43
C TYR A 753 -20.73 14.55 -6.20
N ASN A 754 -19.95 14.83 -7.25
CA ASN A 754 -18.49 14.92 -7.20
C ASN A 754 -18.00 16.37 -7.23
N GLY A 755 -18.89 17.33 -6.98
CA GLY A 755 -18.58 18.77 -6.91
C GLY A 755 -18.34 19.43 -8.28
N ARG A 756 -18.70 18.78 -9.39
CA ARG A 756 -18.49 19.33 -10.74
C ARG A 756 -19.71 20.13 -11.19
N THR A 757 -19.49 21.33 -11.71
CA THR A 757 -20.58 22.19 -12.18
C THR A 757 -20.82 22.02 -13.69
N TRP A 758 -22.00 21.51 -14.04
CA TRP A 758 -22.52 21.41 -15.40
C TRP A 758 -23.36 22.65 -15.73
N GLN A 759 -23.30 23.12 -16.98
CA GLN A 759 -23.96 24.36 -17.39
C GLN A 759 -24.92 24.13 -18.55
N MET A 760 -26.08 24.79 -18.53
CA MET A 760 -27.04 24.77 -19.63
C MET A 760 -27.33 26.18 -20.13
N SER A 761 -27.32 26.37 -21.46
CA SER A 761 -27.67 27.64 -22.09
C SER A 761 -29.17 27.92 -22.03
N LYS A 762 -29.53 29.21 -22.12
CA LYS A 762 -30.93 29.66 -22.13
C LYS A 762 -31.74 29.00 -23.25
N ASP A 763 -31.18 28.92 -24.45
CA ASP A 763 -31.84 28.30 -25.60
C ASP A 763 -32.18 26.82 -25.37
N SER A 764 -31.28 26.08 -24.69
CA SER A 764 -31.52 24.68 -24.33
C SER A 764 -32.61 24.57 -23.25
N PHE A 765 -32.54 25.42 -22.22
CA PHE A 765 -33.55 25.48 -21.16
C PHE A 765 -34.95 25.76 -21.73
N ASP A 766 -35.09 26.75 -22.61
CA ASP A 766 -36.37 27.14 -23.21
C ASP A 766 -36.92 26.04 -24.15
N THR A 767 -36.03 25.28 -24.81
CA THR A 767 -36.42 24.11 -25.62
C THR A 767 -36.97 22.97 -24.75
N HIS A 768 -36.56 22.89 -23.48
CA HIS A 768 -37.00 21.87 -22.53
C HIS A 768 -38.18 22.28 -21.65
N THR A 769 -38.46 23.58 -21.55
CA THR A 769 -39.55 24.13 -20.72
C THR A 769 -40.73 24.66 -21.53
N SER A 770 -40.61 24.79 -22.85
CA SER A 770 -41.69 25.22 -23.73
C SER A 770 -42.20 24.10 -24.64
N ASN A 771 -43.41 24.29 -25.17
CA ASN A 771 -43.99 23.45 -26.22
C ASN A 771 -43.69 23.98 -27.63
N LYS A 772 -42.87 25.04 -27.76
CA LYS A 772 -42.67 25.77 -29.03
C LYS A 772 -41.93 24.95 -30.09
N LYS A 773 -40.87 24.24 -29.69
CA LYS A 773 -40.05 23.41 -30.60
C LYS A 773 -40.39 21.91 -30.54
N LYS A 774 -40.67 21.40 -29.33
CA LYS A 774 -41.05 20.00 -29.06
C LYS A 774 -42.09 20.01 -27.92
N LYS A 775 -43.01 19.05 -27.86
CA LYS A 775 -44.02 18.94 -26.77
C LYS A 775 -43.37 18.52 -25.44
N ARG A 776 -42.59 19.42 -24.82
CA ARG A 776 -41.75 19.16 -23.63
C ARG A 776 -42.12 20.00 -22.40
N GLY A 777 -43.10 20.89 -22.50
CA GLY A 777 -43.51 21.78 -21.40
C GLY A 777 -43.93 21.07 -20.11
N PHE A 778 -44.33 19.79 -20.19
CA PHE A 778 -44.62 18.96 -19.01
C PHE A 778 -43.40 18.76 -18.08
N ARG A 779 -42.17 18.94 -18.59
CA ARG A 779 -40.91 18.77 -17.84
C ARG A 779 -40.66 19.86 -16.81
N THR A 780 -41.42 20.95 -16.86
CA THR A 780 -41.31 22.09 -15.94
C THR A 780 -41.56 21.70 -14.49
N LYS A 781 -42.44 20.71 -14.25
CA LYS A 781 -42.70 20.18 -12.90
C LYS A 781 -41.49 19.49 -12.26
N TYR A 782 -40.46 19.15 -13.03
CA TYR A 782 -39.24 18.49 -12.52
C TYR A 782 -38.07 19.46 -12.31
N LEU A 783 -38.27 20.78 -12.39
CA LEU A 783 -37.15 21.74 -12.30
C LEU A 783 -36.42 21.71 -10.95
N ASP A 784 -37.14 21.65 -9.82
CA ASP A 784 -36.54 21.56 -8.47
C ASP A 784 -35.81 20.24 -8.23
N VAL A 785 -36.13 19.21 -9.02
CA VAL A 785 -35.58 17.86 -8.89
C VAL A 785 -34.21 17.74 -9.56
N ILE A 786 -33.88 18.64 -10.50
CA ILE A 786 -32.64 18.59 -11.28
C ILE A 786 -31.43 18.62 -10.34
N GLU A 787 -31.40 19.56 -9.40
CA GLU A 787 -30.29 19.72 -8.47
C GLU A 787 -30.13 18.48 -7.57
N GLU A 788 -31.24 17.91 -7.10
CA GLU A 788 -31.24 16.69 -6.30
C GLU A 788 -30.70 15.47 -7.07
N VAL A 789 -31.10 15.31 -8.34
CA VAL A 789 -30.63 14.20 -9.20
C VAL A 789 -29.12 14.30 -9.45
N PHE A 790 -28.57 15.50 -9.61
CA PHE A 790 -27.14 15.68 -9.81
C PHE A 790 -26.34 15.49 -8.51
N GLN A 791 -26.80 16.03 -7.38
CA GLN A 791 -26.08 15.97 -6.11
C GLN A 791 -26.18 14.61 -5.41
N ASN A 792 -27.30 13.90 -5.58
CA ASN A 792 -27.58 12.63 -4.90
C ASN A 792 -28.23 11.60 -5.85
N PRO A 793 -27.58 11.26 -6.98
CA PRO A 793 -28.07 10.23 -7.89
C PRO A 793 -28.07 8.85 -7.23
N ASP A 794 -28.93 7.94 -7.69
CA ASP A 794 -28.84 6.52 -7.33
C ASP A 794 -27.87 5.77 -8.25
N GLU A 795 -27.84 6.13 -9.53
CA GLU A 795 -26.95 5.55 -10.55
C GLU A 795 -26.41 6.65 -11.48
N VAL A 796 -25.15 6.55 -11.89
CA VAL A 796 -24.57 7.38 -12.96
C VAL A 796 -23.93 6.50 -14.02
N TRP A 797 -24.44 6.60 -15.24
CA TRP A 797 -23.99 5.81 -16.39
C TRP A 797 -23.27 6.66 -17.41
N LEU A 798 -22.15 6.17 -17.94
CA LEU A 798 -21.51 6.71 -19.13
C LEU A 798 -21.98 5.89 -20.34
N ASN A 799 -22.70 6.54 -21.25
CA ASN A 799 -23.36 5.89 -22.39
C ASN A 799 -23.31 6.80 -23.64
N SER A 800 -23.70 6.24 -24.79
CA SER A 800 -23.90 6.94 -26.06
C SER A 800 -25.38 7.22 -26.29
N ASP A 801 -25.73 8.31 -26.98
CA ASP A 801 -27.13 8.57 -27.30
C ASP A 801 -27.62 7.77 -28.51
N ALA A 802 -28.52 6.82 -28.29
CA ALA A 802 -29.15 6.04 -29.36
C ALA A 802 -30.26 6.80 -30.13
N SER A 803 -30.67 8.00 -29.68
CA SER A 803 -31.75 8.79 -30.33
C SER A 803 -31.32 9.71 -31.48
N GLU A 804 -30.03 9.77 -31.82
CA GLU A 804 -29.53 10.53 -32.97
C GLU A 804 -28.83 9.60 -33.98
N PRO A 805 -29.57 8.94 -34.88
CA PRO A 805 -29.00 7.98 -35.85
C PRO A 805 -28.05 8.61 -36.88
N ASP A 806 -28.05 9.95 -37.02
CA ASP A 806 -27.22 10.67 -38.00
C ASP A 806 -25.83 11.09 -37.50
N VAL A 807 -25.56 10.97 -36.19
CA VAL A 807 -24.23 11.29 -35.68
C VAL A 807 -23.40 10.01 -35.68
N LYS A 808 -22.38 9.96 -36.53
CA LYS A 808 -21.32 8.92 -36.60
C LYS A 808 -20.49 8.78 -35.30
N ASP A 809 -20.98 9.30 -34.19
CA ASP A 809 -20.31 9.37 -32.90
C ASP A 809 -20.61 8.11 -32.09
N ASN A 810 -19.90 7.02 -32.42
CA ASN A 810 -19.84 5.78 -31.64
C ASN A 810 -19.12 5.95 -30.26
N TYR A 811 -19.18 7.15 -29.68
CA TYR A 811 -18.45 7.55 -28.47
C TYR A 811 -19.31 7.36 -27.22
N LEU A 812 -18.68 6.84 -26.16
CA LEU A 812 -19.29 6.70 -24.85
C LEU A 812 -18.97 7.94 -24.00
N ASN A 813 -19.68 9.05 -24.21
CA ASN A 813 -19.30 10.37 -23.67
C ASN A 813 -20.44 11.17 -23.01
N GLN A 814 -21.62 10.57 -22.81
CA GLN A 814 -22.72 11.20 -22.11
C GLN A 814 -22.92 10.57 -20.73
N TYR A 815 -23.05 11.42 -19.72
CA TYR A 815 -23.33 11.07 -18.34
C TYR A 815 -24.84 11.10 -18.12
N PHE A 816 -25.39 9.97 -17.69
CA PHE A 816 -26.80 9.82 -17.33
C PHE A 816 -26.90 9.68 -15.81
N TYR A 817 -27.31 10.75 -15.14
CA TYR A 817 -27.62 10.78 -13.72
C TYR A 817 -29.05 10.31 -13.52
N ILE A 818 -29.25 9.22 -12.79
CA ILE A 818 -30.55 8.59 -12.60
C ILE A 818 -30.89 8.58 -11.11
N LYS A 819 -32.10 9.02 -10.78
CA LYS A 819 -32.67 8.92 -9.44
C LYS A 819 -34.08 8.33 -9.51
N TYR A 820 -34.38 7.40 -8.61
CA TYR A 820 -35.63 6.68 -8.54
C TYR A 820 -36.53 7.29 -7.46
N TYR A 821 -37.71 7.71 -7.88
CA TYR A 821 -38.77 8.18 -6.99
C TYR A 821 -39.95 7.22 -7.06
N LYS A 822 -40.84 7.32 -6.07
CA LYS A 822 -42.08 6.56 -6.03
C LYS A 822 -42.93 6.90 -7.26
N GLY A 823 -43.08 5.93 -8.16
CA GLY A 823 -43.90 6.05 -9.38
C GLY A 823 -43.19 6.65 -10.61
N VAL A 824 -41.97 7.21 -10.49
CA VAL A 824 -41.23 7.78 -11.63
C VAL A 824 -39.71 7.72 -11.40
N ALA A 825 -38.92 7.60 -12.45
CA ALA A 825 -37.47 7.78 -12.38
C ALA A 825 -37.06 8.97 -13.25
N ILE A 826 -36.22 9.84 -12.72
CA ILE A 826 -35.77 11.05 -13.42
C ILE A 826 -34.33 10.85 -13.88
N VAL A 827 -34.07 11.25 -15.12
CA VAL A 827 -32.76 11.19 -15.77
C VAL A 827 -32.32 12.60 -16.12
N CYS A 828 -31.14 12.98 -15.67
CA CYS A 828 -30.44 14.17 -16.15
C CYS A 828 -29.24 13.75 -17.01
N VAL A 829 -29.09 14.37 -18.17
CA VAL A 829 -28.07 14.04 -19.17
C VAL A 829 -27.08 15.19 -19.29
N ALA A 830 -25.80 14.86 -19.17
CA ALA A 830 -24.71 15.81 -19.31
C ALA A 830 -23.63 15.29 -20.28
N LYS A 831 -22.89 16.18 -20.93
CA LYS A 831 -21.85 15.82 -21.91
C LYS A 831 -20.70 16.81 -21.86
N LEU A 832 -19.48 16.29 -21.93
CA LEU A 832 -18.30 17.12 -22.18
C LEU A 832 -18.22 17.43 -23.68
N GLN A 833 -18.33 18.71 -24.06
CA GLN A 833 -18.27 19.14 -25.45
C GLN A 833 -17.54 20.48 -25.56
N ASN A 834 -16.56 20.57 -26.47
CA ASN A 834 -15.73 21.76 -26.70
C ASN A 834 -15.06 22.28 -25.41
N ASP A 835 -14.48 21.38 -24.61
CA ASP A 835 -13.88 21.69 -23.30
C ASP A 835 -14.86 22.35 -22.30
N ARG A 836 -16.17 22.12 -22.47
CA ARG A 836 -17.22 22.57 -21.54
C ARG A 836 -18.03 21.40 -21.00
N MET A 837 -18.40 21.53 -19.73
CA MET A 837 -19.30 20.61 -19.03
C MET A 837 -20.75 21.04 -19.27
N ASN A 838 -21.40 20.47 -20.28
CA ASN A 838 -22.75 20.87 -20.68
C ASN A 838 -23.81 19.98 -20.05
N PHE A 839 -24.80 20.59 -19.39
CA PHE A 839 -26.05 19.96 -19.02
C PHE A 839 -27.02 20.02 -20.20
N LEU A 840 -27.36 18.86 -20.76
CA LEU A 840 -28.09 18.75 -22.02
C LEU A 840 -29.60 18.67 -21.82
N SER A 841 -30.07 17.83 -20.88
CA SER A 841 -31.50 17.52 -20.78
C SER A 841 -31.90 16.85 -19.48
N TRP A 842 -33.18 16.95 -19.11
CA TRP A 842 -33.81 16.13 -18.07
C TRP A 842 -35.13 15.55 -18.55
N TYR A 843 -35.44 14.31 -18.18
CA TYR A 843 -36.68 13.60 -18.54
C TYR A 843 -36.94 12.36 -17.69
N GLU A 844 -38.14 11.80 -17.78
CA GLU A 844 -38.49 10.53 -17.10
C GLU A 844 -37.90 9.32 -17.85
N LEU A 845 -37.37 8.35 -17.10
CA LEU A 845 -36.80 7.12 -17.67
C LEU A 845 -37.91 6.19 -18.21
N TYR A 846 -38.03 6.11 -19.53
CA TYR A 846 -38.99 5.21 -20.19
C TYR A 846 -38.37 3.93 -20.78
N VAL A 847 -37.05 3.93 -21.05
CA VAL A 847 -36.35 2.84 -21.74
C VAL A 847 -35.15 2.35 -20.93
N SER A 848 -34.92 1.04 -20.91
CA SER A 848 -33.81 0.41 -20.19
C SER A 848 -32.44 0.72 -20.81
N ASP A 849 -32.39 1.10 -22.09
CA ASP A 849 -31.15 1.35 -22.82
C ASP A 849 -30.29 2.48 -22.25
N LYS A 850 -30.87 3.36 -21.42
CA LYS A 850 -30.10 4.41 -20.72
C LYS A 850 -29.29 3.85 -19.54
N ARG A 851 -29.59 2.64 -19.06
CA ARG A 851 -28.82 1.88 -18.06
C ARG A 851 -27.93 0.82 -18.73
N LYS A 852 -27.24 1.21 -19.80
CA LYS A 852 -26.27 0.36 -20.52
C LYS A 852 -24.92 1.07 -20.57
N GLY A 853 -23.86 0.29 -20.76
CA GLY A 853 -22.51 0.81 -20.86
C GLY A 853 -21.74 0.77 -19.54
N LEU A 854 -21.07 1.87 -19.17
CA LEU A 854 -20.24 1.93 -17.97
C LEU A 854 -21.00 2.54 -16.80
N LEU A 855 -21.17 1.78 -15.72
CA LEU A 855 -21.67 2.29 -14.46
C LEU A 855 -20.51 2.94 -13.70
N ILE A 856 -20.54 4.27 -13.60
CA ILE A 856 -19.48 5.07 -12.99
C ILE A 856 -19.74 5.29 -11.51
N TYR A 857 -21.01 5.42 -11.11
CA TYR A 857 -21.40 5.61 -9.72
C TYR A 857 -22.70 4.87 -9.43
N ARG A 858 -22.78 4.31 -8.22
CA ARG A 858 -23.98 3.70 -7.65
C ARG A 858 -24.00 3.99 -6.16
N LYS A 859 -25.14 4.42 -5.65
CA LYS A 859 -25.39 4.68 -4.23
C LYS A 859 -25.47 3.41 -3.40
#